data_AF-A0A4Q4WHV0-F1
#
_entry.id   AF-A0A4Q4WHV0-F1
#
_cell.length_a   1.000
_cell.length_b   1.000
_cell.length_c   1.000
_cell.angle_alpha   90.00
_cell.angle_beta   90.00
_cell.angle_gamma   90.00
#
_symmetry.space_group_name_H-M   'P 1'
#
loop_
_entity.id
_entity.type
_entity.pdbx_description
1 polymer ?
#
loop_
_entity_poly.entity_id
_entity_poly.type
_entity_poly.pdbx_seq_one_letter_code
_entity_poly.pdbx_strand_id
1 'polypeptide(L)'
;MSARDLDTVLLNIDWSANDWRDYDWDKIRDDFPIHEEQFRRLNLRSSPVAPLTARPVSTYFVDKDCRPEPKTFTEDYGDPPPTGEFKGKKLVEPTFTVGIGIEVAIAAMPARGRTGDPHPADERALLTDPNDRHRYDATLLDDMRDEVIRRLNESGVVTIARRSAEFHPRFLADHRAALIAETGADPDDPGGSPTRQNLPIAVENEAQSYLATWMKDHHGRIHEALYTWEFIENYCNQVKDAVIARRAFDAITAERISARFTALLKLEWFKGKRDDFHVYLPGMRPRYRAWSVGKWGSNVDNVSKVPWYRVKRTDYTPTPAGKDGAKLFPEEFYRFYYARVSSPVMPMHLDALPTLREKLEVVCRGLRDNFRIHKEMPSLELGTTICIGRTDGFTILELKKIATLWVALEKHFARLHRRHRYDRDGAEHAIFTGGAPILEYSKLWLGARFADNPSAAKYFPFTSVFNTVDPESWEHLVEREMDFWVPPAWVHSLPRAEQLFMHAIWTHTDVSALSRALDTSNENHQLSFRLRCRGERRTGMPDRSDRPQTIEFKGMQASIDPSHILAWAMLCSDFVNFACAKDNREGYNSMFLDQTDILSRITTREVVEHFKQGFIRGNEFWEPTEPSVSWEDPFYDRMT
;
A
#
# COMPACT_ATOMS: atom_id res chain seq x y z
N MET A 1 17.04 -32.86 25.58
CA MET A 1 16.88 -33.08 24.13
C MET A 1 17.41 -31.88 23.39
N SER A 2 18.28 -32.07 22.39
CA SER A 2 18.75 -30.97 21.56
C SER A 2 17.69 -30.62 20.51
N ALA A 3 17.65 -29.37 20.01
CA ALA A 3 16.68 -28.95 19.00
C ALA A 3 16.69 -29.83 17.72
N ARG A 4 17.84 -30.42 17.39
CA ARG A 4 18.00 -31.36 16.27
C ARG A 4 17.26 -32.69 16.47
N ASP A 5 17.11 -33.13 17.73
CA ASP A 5 16.42 -34.37 18.04
C ASP A 5 14.90 -34.21 17.93
N LEU A 6 14.38 -33.00 18.15
CA LEU A 6 12.95 -32.69 18.03
C LEU A 6 12.50 -32.64 16.56
N ASP A 7 13.29 -32.01 15.69
CA ASP A 7 13.00 -31.93 14.26
C ASP A 7 12.97 -33.32 13.60
N THR A 8 13.85 -34.23 14.04
CA THR A 8 13.91 -35.60 13.52
C THR A 8 12.71 -36.46 13.97
N VAL A 9 12.14 -36.16 15.14
CA VAL A 9 10.92 -36.84 15.63
C VAL A 9 9.67 -36.29 14.92
N LEU A 10 9.60 -34.98 14.66
CA LEU A 10 8.47 -34.34 14.00
C LEU A 10 8.39 -34.67 12.49
N LEU A 11 9.53 -34.88 11.83
CA LEU A 11 9.59 -35.26 10.42
C LEU A 11 9.24 -36.73 10.13
N ASN A 12 9.21 -37.59 11.16
CA ASN A 12 8.89 -39.02 11.02
C ASN A 12 7.45 -39.37 11.43
N ILE A 13 6.63 -38.38 11.80
CA ILE A 13 5.20 -38.59 12.05
C ILE A 13 4.49 -38.63 10.70
N ASP A 14 3.77 -39.72 10.41
CA ASP A 14 2.89 -39.78 9.25
C ASP A 14 1.62 -38.95 9.54
N TRP A 15 1.63 -37.71 9.05
CA TRP A 15 0.57 -36.72 9.26
C TRP A 15 -0.74 -37.05 8.52
N SER A 16 -0.75 -38.07 7.66
CA SER A 16 -1.91 -38.44 6.86
C SER A 16 -2.86 -39.44 7.54
N ALA A 17 -2.45 -40.04 8.68
CA ALA A 17 -3.10 -41.23 9.22
C ALA A 17 -4.00 -41.03 10.47
N ASN A 18 -4.10 -39.83 11.05
CA ASN A 18 -4.89 -39.61 12.28
C ASN A 18 -6.10 -38.70 12.05
N ASP A 19 -7.27 -39.10 12.59
CA ASP A 19 -8.46 -38.24 12.69
C ASP A 19 -8.29 -37.32 13.91
N TRP A 20 -8.07 -36.03 13.67
CA TRP A 20 -7.62 -35.05 14.67
C TRP A 20 -8.74 -34.41 15.49
N ARG A 21 -9.98 -34.91 15.36
CA ARG A 21 -11.16 -34.32 16.02
C ARG A 21 -11.18 -34.55 17.53
N ASP A 22 -10.42 -35.54 18.03
CA ASP A 22 -10.38 -35.90 19.46
C ASP A 22 -9.05 -35.50 20.16
N TYR A 23 -8.22 -34.67 19.53
CA TYR A 23 -6.93 -34.27 20.10
C TYR A 23 -7.08 -33.08 21.08
N ASP A 24 -6.63 -33.28 22.31
CA ASP A 24 -6.66 -32.27 23.39
C ASP A 24 -5.53 -31.23 23.21
N TRP A 25 -5.90 -30.09 22.62
CA TRP A 25 -4.98 -28.98 22.31
C TRP A 25 -4.39 -28.30 23.54
N ASP A 26 -4.98 -28.48 24.73
CA ASP A 26 -4.45 -27.91 25.97
C ASP A 26 -3.16 -28.63 26.42
N LYS A 27 -2.96 -29.91 26.06
CA LYS A 27 -1.71 -30.64 26.34
C LYS A 27 -0.52 -30.16 25.52
N ILE A 28 -0.72 -29.70 24.29
CA ILE A 28 0.37 -29.17 23.44
C ILE A 28 0.85 -27.80 23.97
N ARG A 29 -0.05 -27.03 24.60
CA ARG A 29 0.32 -25.74 25.20
C ARG A 29 1.37 -25.88 26.31
N ASP A 30 1.35 -27.00 27.04
CA ASP A 30 2.24 -27.23 28.18
C ASP A 30 3.59 -27.88 27.77
N ASP A 31 3.68 -28.53 26.59
CA ASP A 31 4.89 -29.23 26.12
C ASP A 31 5.80 -28.38 25.19
N PHE A 32 5.44 -27.13 24.90
CA PHE A 32 6.30 -26.16 24.19
C PHE A 32 6.94 -25.16 25.17
N PRO A 33 8.17 -25.42 25.69
CA PRO A 33 8.91 -24.44 26.46
C PRO A 33 9.52 -23.40 25.52
N ILE A 34 8.68 -22.58 24.90
CA ILE A 34 9.07 -21.41 24.10
C ILE A 34 8.39 -20.16 24.67
N HIS A 35 8.42 -19.99 25.99
CA HIS A 35 7.78 -18.83 26.62
C HIS A 35 8.54 -18.41 27.88
N GLU A 36 9.50 -17.50 27.69
CA GLU A 36 9.96 -16.45 28.64
C GLU A 36 11.34 -15.93 28.20
N GLU A 37 12.26 -16.84 27.90
CA GLU A 37 13.64 -16.49 27.50
C GLU A 37 13.68 -15.84 26.10
N GLN A 38 12.80 -16.25 25.18
CA GLN A 38 12.64 -15.61 23.87
C GLN A 38 11.91 -14.25 23.94
N PHE A 39 11.03 -14.05 24.92
CA PHE A 39 10.46 -12.73 25.22
C PHE A 39 11.51 -11.78 25.83
N ARG A 40 12.42 -12.32 26.67
CA ARG A 40 13.61 -11.57 27.14
C ARG A 40 14.60 -11.24 26.02
N ARG A 41 14.81 -12.14 25.05
CA ARG A 41 15.74 -11.90 23.93
C ARG A 41 15.17 -11.01 22.83
N LEU A 42 13.85 -10.99 22.63
CA LEU A 42 13.16 -9.96 21.83
C LEU A 42 13.20 -8.57 22.49
N ASN A 43 13.40 -8.50 23.80
CA ASN A 43 13.65 -7.26 24.56
C ASN A 43 15.13 -6.79 24.53
N LEU A 44 15.97 -7.28 23.60
CA LEU A 44 17.39 -6.95 23.55
C LEU A 44 17.80 -6.25 22.24
N ARG A 45 17.32 -5.02 22.08
CA ARG A 45 18.25 -3.89 21.94
C ARG A 45 18.04 -3.01 23.16
N SER A 46 18.68 -3.40 24.26
CA SER A 46 18.79 -2.59 25.46
C SER A 46 19.28 -1.19 25.08
N SER A 47 18.37 -0.23 25.04
CA SER A 47 18.77 1.16 25.30
C SER A 47 19.43 1.16 26.68
N PRO A 48 20.57 1.84 26.85
CA PRO A 48 21.28 1.83 28.12
C PRO A 48 20.33 2.29 29.22
N VAL A 49 20.36 1.58 30.35
CA VAL A 49 19.68 1.98 31.58
C VAL A 49 19.95 3.46 31.80
N ALA A 50 18.88 4.25 31.92
CA ALA A 50 18.97 5.69 32.06
C ALA A 50 19.93 6.02 33.22
N PRO A 51 20.93 6.90 33.02
CA PRO A 51 21.77 7.33 34.13
C PRO A 51 20.88 7.93 35.22
N LEU A 52 21.30 7.80 36.49
CA LEU A 52 20.63 8.37 37.68
C LEU A 52 20.37 9.90 37.62
N THR A 53 20.81 10.56 36.56
CA THR A 53 20.67 11.99 36.26
C THR A 53 19.72 12.30 35.09
N ALA A 54 18.97 11.31 34.59
CA ALA A 54 18.02 11.52 33.48
C ALA A 54 16.94 12.54 33.86
N ARG A 55 16.69 13.51 32.96
CA ARG A 55 15.73 14.58 33.22
C ARG A 55 14.29 14.02 33.22
N PRO A 56 13.34 14.63 33.95
CA PRO A 56 11.92 14.22 33.85
C PRO A 56 11.41 14.28 32.40
N VAL A 57 10.49 13.38 32.00
CA VAL A 57 9.98 13.34 30.60
C VAL A 57 9.40 14.68 30.17
N SER A 58 8.65 15.33 31.06
CA SER A 58 8.03 16.62 30.80
C SER A 58 9.05 17.69 30.40
N THR A 59 10.32 17.61 30.83
CA THR A 59 11.34 18.62 30.46
C THR A 59 11.76 18.61 28.99
N TYR A 60 11.37 17.58 28.22
CA TYR A 60 11.62 17.51 26.77
C TYR A 60 10.51 18.17 25.96
N PHE A 61 9.32 18.35 26.57
CA PHE A 61 8.11 18.75 25.88
C PHE A 61 7.49 20.02 26.46
N VAL A 62 7.77 20.37 27.72
CA VAL A 62 7.19 21.53 28.38
C VAL A 62 8.16 22.69 28.33
N ASP A 63 7.76 23.75 27.63
CA ASP A 63 8.46 25.03 27.60
C ASP A 63 7.55 26.12 28.19
N LYS A 64 8.01 26.74 29.29
CA LYS A 64 7.25 27.78 30.01
C LYS A 64 7.16 29.09 29.25
N ASP A 65 8.08 29.32 28.30
CA ASP A 65 8.10 30.51 27.46
C ASP A 65 7.27 30.33 26.19
N CYS A 66 6.76 29.11 25.96
CA CYS A 66 5.85 28.84 24.86
C CYS A 66 4.51 29.53 25.12
N ARG A 67 4.02 30.28 24.13
CA ARG A 67 2.74 30.97 24.25
C ARG A 67 1.61 29.96 24.04
N PRO A 68 0.58 29.95 24.88
CA PRO A 68 -0.57 29.08 24.66
C PRO A 68 -1.18 29.40 23.31
N GLU A 69 -1.35 28.38 22.46
CA GLU A 69 -2.19 28.54 21.28
C GLU A 69 -3.61 28.89 21.76
N PRO A 70 -4.30 29.85 21.10
CA PRO A 70 -5.59 30.31 21.56
C PRO A 70 -6.58 29.14 21.60
N LYS A 71 -7.05 28.85 22.83
CA LYS A 71 -8.05 27.86 23.23
C LYS A 71 -9.01 27.46 22.10
N THR A 72 -8.92 26.20 21.68
CA THR A 72 -10.06 25.44 21.14
C THR A 72 -9.81 23.93 21.30
N PHE A 73 -9.33 23.42 22.44
CA PHE A 73 -9.41 21.97 22.71
C PHE A 73 -10.85 21.55 23.10
N THR A 74 -11.82 22.10 22.40
CA THR A 74 -13.20 21.60 22.37
C THR A 74 -13.20 20.33 21.54
N GLU A 75 -14.09 19.39 21.86
CA GLU A 75 -14.34 18.10 21.14
C GLU A 75 -14.55 18.23 19.61
N ASP A 76 -14.49 19.44 19.09
CA ASP A 76 -14.53 19.77 17.68
C ASP A 76 -13.14 19.58 17.04
N TYR A 77 -12.95 18.38 16.48
CA TYR A 77 -11.79 18.01 15.66
C TYR A 77 -11.85 18.59 14.24
N GLY A 78 -12.76 19.55 13.98
CA GLY A 78 -12.99 20.14 12.68
C GLY A 78 -14.01 19.36 11.85
N ASP A 79 -14.59 20.07 10.88
CA ASP A 79 -15.63 19.55 10.00
C ASP A 79 -15.13 18.33 9.19
N PRO A 80 -15.98 17.31 9.02
CA PRO A 80 -15.64 16.19 8.16
C PRO A 80 -15.52 16.65 6.69
N PRO A 81 -14.63 16.02 5.90
CA PRO A 81 -14.59 16.21 4.47
C PRO A 81 -15.95 15.83 3.81
N PRO A 82 -16.27 16.41 2.64
CA PRO A 82 -17.40 15.97 1.83
C PRO A 82 -17.48 14.46 1.67
N THR A 83 -18.69 13.92 1.82
CA THR A 83 -18.97 12.49 1.70
C THR A 83 -18.58 11.95 0.32
N GLY A 84 -17.94 10.78 0.30
CA GLY A 84 -17.69 10.04 -0.93
C GLY A 84 -18.97 9.49 -1.57
N GLU A 85 -18.83 8.97 -2.79
CA GLU A 85 -19.91 8.35 -3.55
C GLU A 85 -19.55 6.91 -3.92
N PHE A 86 -20.53 6.01 -3.86
CA PHE A 86 -20.40 4.63 -4.29
C PHE A 86 -21.59 4.26 -5.18
N LYS A 87 -21.31 3.74 -6.38
CA LYS A 87 -22.34 3.44 -7.40
C LYS A 87 -23.30 4.62 -7.65
N GLY A 88 -22.75 5.84 -7.70
CA GLY A 88 -23.52 7.08 -7.93
C GLY A 88 -24.42 7.51 -6.76
N LYS A 89 -24.29 6.89 -5.59
CA LYS A 89 -25.02 7.27 -4.37
C LYS A 89 -24.04 7.85 -3.36
N LYS A 90 -24.41 8.98 -2.74
CA LYS A 90 -23.67 9.54 -1.61
C LYS A 90 -23.68 8.55 -0.45
N LEU A 91 -22.51 8.35 0.14
CA LEU A 91 -22.36 7.56 1.35
C LEU A 91 -22.88 8.39 2.53
N VAL A 92 -23.85 7.84 3.27
CA VAL A 92 -24.54 8.53 4.37
C VAL A 92 -23.77 8.40 5.69
N GLU A 93 -22.92 7.39 5.82
CA GLU A 93 -22.16 7.08 7.04
C GLU A 93 -20.66 6.97 6.77
N PRO A 94 -19.81 7.24 7.79
CA PRO A 94 -18.38 6.97 7.73
C PRO A 94 -18.11 5.54 7.29
N THR A 95 -17.60 5.38 6.07
CA THR A 95 -17.32 4.08 5.49
C THR A 95 -15.81 3.91 5.39
N PHE A 96 -15.30 2.79 5.90
CA PHE A 96 -13.91 2.43 5.67
C PHE A 96 -13.70 2.06 4.20
N THR A 97 -12.55 2.45 3.67
CA THR A 97 -12.13 2.12 2.31
C THR A 97 -10.80 1.40 2.34
N VAL A 98 -10.56 0.58 1.34
CA VAL A 98 -9.32 -0.17 1.17
C VAL A 98 -8.70 0.11 -0.19
N GLY A 99 -7.39 0.30 -0.19
CA GLY A 99 -6.53 0.24 -1.37
C GLY A 99 -5.51 -0.87 -1.19
N ILE A 100 -5.21 -1.60 -2.27
CA ILE A 100 -4.34 -2.77 -2.26
C ILE A 100 -3.24 -2.54 -3.29
N GLY A 101 -1.99 -2.71 -2.90
CA GLY A 101 -0.83 -2.70 -3.79
C GLY A 101 -0.17 -4.06 -3.80
N ILE A 102 -0.12 -4.71 -4.96
CA ILE A 102 0.51 -6.01 -5.19
C ILE A 102 1.79 -5.76 -5.99
N GLU A 103 2.94 -6.11 -5.42
CA GLU A 103 4.23 -5.96 -6.06
C GLU A 103 4.71 -7.33 -6.56
N VAL A 104 4.98 -7.43 -7.85
CA VAL A 104 5.33 -8.70 -8.51
C VAL A 104 6.60 -8.58 -9.34
N ALA A 105 7.37 -9.65 -9.39
CA ALA A 105 8.49 -9.84 -10.30
C ALA A 105 8.09 -10.78 -11.43
N ILE A 106 7.98 -10.25 -12.65
CA ILE A 106 7.59 -11.00 -13.85
C ILE A 106 8.84 -11.37 -14.63
N ALA A 107 8.98 -12.65 -14.98
CA ALA A 107 10.08 -13.11 -15.82
C ALA A 107 9.99 -12.49 -17.23
N ALA A 108 11.08 -11.83 -17.64
CA ALA A 108 11.20 -11.07 -18.88
C ALA A 108 12.54 -11.38 -19.55
N MET A 109 12.53 -11.58 -20.87
CA MET A 109 13.70 -11.88 -21.73
C MET A 109 14.61 -13.07 -21.31
N PRO A 110 15.04 -13.93 -22.24
CA PRO A 110 16.07 -14.94 -21.95
C PRO A 110 17.46 -14.30 -21.76
N ALA A 111 18.33 -14.96 -20.97
CA ALA A 111 19.75 -14.58 -20.82
C ALA A 111 20.45 -14.41 -22.17
N ARG A 112 21.41 -13.47 -22.24
CA ARG A 112 22.33 -13.38 -23.38
C ARG A 112 23.00 -14.73 -23.66
N GLY A 113 22.90 -15.20 -24.90
CA GLY A 113 23.71 -16.31 -25.42
C GLY A 113 23.21 -17.72 -25.08
N ARG A 114 21.98 -17.90 -24.59
CA ARG A 114 21.36 -19.23 -24.48
C ARG A 114 20.21 -19.42 -25.47
N THR A 115 20.15 -20.62 -26.03
CA THR A 115 18.97 -21.16 -26.74
C THR A 115 18.22 -22.09 -25.79
N GLY A 116 16.94 -21.81 -25.55
CA GLY A 116 16.04 -22.66 -24.76
C GLY A 116 15.65 -22.09 -23.40
N ASP A 117 14.35 -22.20 -23.12
CA ASP A 117 13.70 -21.88 -21.86
C ASP A 117 14.12 -22.85 -20.74
N PRO A 118 14.58 -22.38 -19.57
CA PRO A 118 14.96 -23.26 -18.45
C PRO A 118 13.76 -23.92 -17.75
N HIS A 119 12.55 -23.38 -17.92
CA HIS A 119 11.33 -23.92 -17.33
C HIS A 119 10.29 -24.19 -18.42
N PRO A 120 10.57 -25.11 -19.36
CA PRO A 120 9.71 -25.35 -20.52
C PRO A 120 8.36 -25.99 -20.16
N ALA A 121 8.25 -26.57 -18.96
CA ALA A 121 6.98 -27.10 -18.43
C ALA A 121 5.99 -25.97 -18.08
N ASP A 122 6.49 -24.75 -17.84
CA ASP A 122 5.65 -23.59 -17.63
C ASP A 122 5.29 -22.97 -18.98
N GLU A 123 4.11 -23.28 -19.50
CA GLU A 123 3.67 -22.82 -20.82
C GLU A 123 3.35 -21.32 -20.91
N ARG A 124 3.43 -20.57 -19.80
CA ARG A 124 3.16 -19.12 -19.79
C ARG A 124 4.27 -18.37 -20.52
N ALA A 125 3.90 -17.37 -21.32
CA ALA A 125 4.86 -16.58 -22.08
C ALA A 125 5.73 -15.70 -21.17
N LEU A 126 6.99 -15.50 -21.56
CA LEU A 126 7.81 -14.45 -20.96
C LEU A 126 7.36 -13.08 -21.42
N LEU A 127 7.60 -12.09 -20.58
CA LEU A 127 7.42 -10.69 -20.96
C LEU A 127 8.57 -10.30 -21.91
N THR A 128 8.34 -10.44 -23.22
CA THR A 128 9.33 -10.14 -24.26
C THR A 128 9.06 -8.78 -24.90
N ASP A 129 10.12 -8.10 -25.36
CA ASP A 129 9.97 -6.91 -26.19
C ASP A 129 9.33 -7.28 -27.54
N PRO A 130 8.14 -6.77 -27.90
CA PRO A 130 7.53 -7.05 -29.20
C PRO A 130 8.36 -6.51 -30.38
N ASN A 131 9.28 -5.57 -30.13
CA ASN A 131 10.07 -4.88 -31.15
C ASN A 131 11.58 -5.19 -31.07
N ASP A 132 11.98 -6.18 -30.26
CA ASP A 132 13.38 -6.61 -30.09
C ASP A 132 14.36 -5.45 -29.86
N ARG A 133 13.93 -4.41 -29.14
CA ARG A 133 14.74 -3.23 -28.84
C ARG A 133 15.81 -3.59 -27.82
N HIS A 134 16.88 -2.80 -27.85
CA HIS A 134 17.99 -3.02 -26.94
C HIS A 134 17.51 -2.94 -25.48
N ARG A 135 18.03 -3.84 -24.63
CA ARG A 135 17.76 -4.03 -23.17
C ARG A 135 17.91 -2.81 -22.24
N TYR A 136 18.14 -1.66 -22.84
CA TYR A 136 18.53 -0.38 -22.31
C TYR A 136 17.65 0.68 -22.99
N ASP A 137 16.40 0.38 -23.30
CA ASP A 137 15.46 1.36 -23.82
C ASP A 137 14.48 1.74 -22.70
N ALA A 138 14.36 3.03 -22.39
CA ALA A 138 13.41 3.50 -21.39
C ALA A 138 11.96 3.20 -21.80
N THR A 139 11.70 3.16 -23.12
CA THR A 139 10.38 2.83 -23.70
C THR A 139 10.04 1.35 -23.56
N LEU A 140 11.02 0.46 -23.44
CA LEU A 140 10.78 -0.97 -23.19
C LEU A 140 10.01 -1.22 -21.89
N LEU A 141 10.31 -0.47 -20.83
CA LEU A 141 9.58 -0.61 -19.56
C LEU A 141 8.13 -0.14 -19.66
N ASP A 142 7.85 0.81 -20.56
CA ASP A 142 6.50 1.28 -20.85
C ASP A 142 5.76 0.25 -21.71
N ASP A 143 6.40 -0.33 -22.73
CA ASP A 143 5.80 -1.43 -23.51
C ASP A 143 5.48 -2.65 -22.65
N MET A 144 6.40 -3.04 -21.75
CA MET A 144 6.20 -4.13 -20.80
C MET A 144 5.05 -3.84 -19.83
N ARG A 145 4.95 -2.60 -19.32
CA ARG A 145 3.80 -2.16 -18.51
C ARG A 145 2.51 -2.30 -19.29
N ASP A 146 2.50 -1.84 -20.53
CA ASP A 146 1.31 -1.79 -21.38
C ASP A 146 0.87 -3.20 -21.80
N GLU A 147 1.81 -4.13 -21.97
CA GLU A 147 1.51 -5.57 -22.13
C GLU A 147 0.89 -6.18 -20.87
N VAL A 148 1.40 -5.83 -19.67
CA VAL A 148 0.76 -6.25 -18.40
C VAL A 148 -0.67 -5.74 -18.32
N ILE A 149 -0.88 -4.46 -18.65
CA ILE A 149 -2.22 -3.86 -18.68
C ILE A 149 -3.12 -4.56 -19.69
N ARG A 150 -2.61 -4.88 -20.88
CA ARG A 150 -3.38 -5.56 -21.92
C ARG A 150 -3.88 -6.93 -21.46
N ARG A 151 -2.98 -7.77 -20.92
CA ARG A 151 -3.33 -9.12 -20.44
C ARG A 151 -4.29 -9.10 -19.25
N LEU A 152 -4.14 -8.13 -18.35
CA LEU A 152 -5.08 -7.96 -17.23
C LEU A 152 -6.46 -7.53 -17.73
N ASN A 153 -6.54 -6.61 -18.70
CA ASN A 153 -7.81 -6.25 -19.34
C ASN A 153 -8.46 -7.44 -20.07
N GLU A 154 -7.69 -8.27 -20.76
CA GLU A 154 -8.17 -9.51 -21.39
C GLU A 154 -8.70 -10.53 -20.37
N SER A 155 -8.18 -10.48 -19.15
CA SER A 155 -8.65 -11.30 -18.02
C SER A 155 -9.88 -10.72 -17.34
N GLY A 156 -10.42 -9.59 -17.82
CA GLY A 156 -11.61 -8.93 -17.28
C GLY A 156 -11.34 -7.87 -16.21
N VAL A 157 -10.08 -7.50 -15.96
CA VAL A 157 -9.71 -6.45 -14.99
C VAL A 157 -9.62 -5.09 -15.68
N VAL A 158 -10.46 -4.12 -15.30
CA VAL A 158 -10.35 -2.75 -15.82
C VAL A 158 -9.05 -2.11 -15.34
N THR A 159 -8.05 -2.05 -16.22
CA THR A 159 -6.68 -1.69 -15.85
C THR A 159 -6.13 -0.55 -16.71
N ILE A 160 -5.44 0.41 -16.08
CA ILE A 160 -4.82 1.59 -16.71
C ILE A 160 -3.34 1.78 -16.33
N ALA A 161 -2.60 2.58 -17.09
CA ALA A 161 -1.22 2.93 -16.78
C ALA A 161 -1.14 4.02 -15.71
N ARG A 162 -0.31 3.82 -14.67
CA ARG A 162 0.06 4.89 -13.75
C ARG A 162 1.14 5.77 -14.40
N ARG A 163 0.93 7.09 -14.46
CA ARG A 163 1.83 8.00 -15.18
C ARG A 163 2.51 9.02 -14.28
N SER A 164 3.78 9.32 -14.60
CA SER A 164 4.54 10.43 -14.00
C SER A 164 4.00 11.81 -14.40
N ALA A 165 3.20 11.90 -15.47
CA ALA A 165 2.58 13.16 -15.90
C ALA A 165 1.40 13.60 -15.02
N GLU A 166 0.82 12.70 -14.20
CA GLU A 166 -0.32 12.99 -13.32
C GLU A 166 -0.06 14.11 -12.28
N PHE A 167 1.17 14.62 -12.20
CA PHE A 167 1.61 15.72 -11.35
C PHE A 167 1.59 17.08 -12.08
N HIS A 168 1.22 17.10 -13.37
CA HIS A 168 1.28 18.30 -14.22
C HIS A 168 -0.03 19.13 -14.14
N PRO A 169 0.02 20.47 -14.16
CA PRO A 169 -1.17 21.36 -14.15
C PRO A 169 -2.23 21.09 -15.24
N ARG A 170 -1.87 20.34 -16.28
CA ARG A 170 -2.78 19.94 -17.38
C ARG A 170 -3.82 18.91 -16.94
N PHE A 171 -3.62 18.22 -15.81
CA PHE A 171 -4.55 17.23 -15.27
C PHE A 171 -5.79 17.84 -14.58
N LEU A 172 -5.86 19.16 -14.37
CA LEU A 172 -7.07 19.79 -13.82
C LEU A 172 -8.32 19.52 -14.70
N ALA A 173 -8.15 19.56 -16.02
CA ALA A 173 -9.21 19.21 -16.96
C ALA A 173 -9.62 17.74 -16.87
N ASP A 174 -8.65 16.86 -16.58
CA ASP A 174 -8.88 15.43 -16.44
C ASP A 174 -9.60 15.12 -15.12
N HIS A 175 -9.20 15.75 -14.01
CA HIS A 175 -9.93 15.69 -12.74
C HIS A 175 -11.38 16.17 -12.89
N ARG A 176 -11.62 17.23 -13.67
CA ARG A 176 -12.97 17.72 -13.97
C ARG A 176 -13.77 16.72 -14.79
N ALA A 177 -13.24 16.24 -15.92
CA ALA A 177 -13.91 15.24 -16.76
C ALA A 177 -14.22 13.97 -15.97
N ALA A 178 -13.27 13.56 -15.13
CA ALA A 178 -13.41 12.46 -14.23
C ALA A 178 -14.53 12.75 -13.19
N LEU A 179 -14.56 13.91 -12.52
CA LEU A 179 -15.64 14.26 -11.57
C LEU A 179 -17.03 14.26 -12.24
N ILE A 180 -17.14 14.79 -13.46
CA ILE A 180 -18.36 14.77 -14.26
C ILE A 180 -18.79 13.33 -14.58
N ALA A 181 -17.83 12.44 -14.89
CA ALA A 181 -18.10 11.03 -15.13
C ALA A 181 -18.73 10.32 -13.92
N GLU A 182 -18.42 10.77 -12.70
CA GLU A 182 -18.93 10.17 -11.46
C GLU A 182 -20.27 10.77 -11.04
N THR A 183 -20.33 12.10 -10.97
CA THR A 183 -21.48 12.82 -10.38
C THR A 183 -22.59 13.11 -11.40
N GLY A 184 -22.28 13.01 -12.69
CA GLY A 184 -23.19 13.41 -13.75
C GLY A 184 -23.48 14.92 -13.78
N ALA A 185 -22.72 15.72 -13.03
CA ALA A 185 -22.87 17.18 -12.95
C ALA A 185 -21.51 17.87 -13.11
N ASP A 186 -21.53 19.05 -13.72
CA ASP A 186 -20.35 19.93 -13.72
C ASP A 186 -20.33 20.72 -12.41
N PRO A 187 -19.25 20.68 -11.61
CA PRO A 187 -19.18 21.46 -10.37
C PRO A 187 -19.34 22.97 -10.58
N ASP A 188 -18.96 23.49 -11.76
CA ASP A 188 -19.10 24.90 -12.09
C ASP A 188 -20.51 25.25 -12.61
N ASP A 189 -21.31 24.24 -12.97
CA ASP A 189 -22.69 24.40 -13.45
C ASP A 189 -23.57 23.20 -13.02
N PRO A 190 -23.97 23.13 -11.73
CA PRO A 190 -24.69 21.98 -11.19
C PRO A 190 -26.12 21.81 -11.74
N GLY A 191 -26.69 22.88 -12.31
CA GLY A 191 -28.04 22.90 -12.90
C GLY A 191 -28.05 22.78 -14.42
N GLY A 192 -26.88 22.89 -15.06
CA GLY A 192 -26.69 22.69 -16.48
C GLY A 192 -26.53 21.22 -16.86
N SER A 193 -26.46 20.97 -18.17
CA SER A 193 -26.06 19.65 -18.63
C SER A 193 -24.59 19.42 -18.24
N PRO A 194 -24.18 18.22 -17.78
CA PRO A 194 -22.76 17.89 -17.55
C PRO A 194 -21.87 18.11 -18.78
N THR A 195 -22.49 18.27 -19.95
CA THR A 195 -21.87 18.57 -21.23
C THR A 195 -22.11 19.99 -21.75
N ARG A 196 -22.72 20.91 -21.01
CA ARG A 196 -22.85 22.30 -21.47
C ARG A 196 -21.90 23.20 -20.68
N GLN A 197 -20.70 23.36 -21.21
CA GLN A 197 -19.97 24.60 -20.95
C GLN A 197 -20.76 25.75 -21.60
N ASN A 198 -20.67 26.98 -21.09
CA ASN A 198 -21.23 28.21 -21.69
C ASN A 198 -20.59 28.51 -23.07
N LEU A 199 -20.73 27.58 -24.00
CA LEU A 199 -20.22 27.62 -25.36
C LEU A 199 -21.37 27.92 -26.31
N PRO A 200 -21.12 28.59 -27.45
CA PRO A 200 -22.12 28.75 -28.50
C PRO A 200 -22.68 27.39 -28.94
N ILE A 201 -24.00 27.30 -29.15
CA ILE A 201 -24.69 26.05 -29.54
C ILE A 201 -24.04 25.38 -30.76
N ALA A 202 -23.56 26.17 -31.72
CA ALA A 202 -22.86 25.66 -32.90
C ALA A 202 -21.57 24.89 -32.55
N VAL A 203 -20.80 25.34 -31.54
CA VAL A 203 -19.57 24.67 -31.08
C VAL A 203 -19.91 23.33 -30.43
N GLU A 204 -20.94 23.29 -29.58
CA GLU A 204 -21.36 22.06 -28.91
C GLU A 204 -21.88 21.04 -29.92
N ASN A 205 -22.76 21.44 -30.84
CA ASN A 205 -23.34 20.55 -31.84
C ASN A 205 -22.27 19.94 -32.75
N GLU A 206 -21.29 20.74 -33.19
CA GLU A 206 -20.21 20.25 -34.04
C GLU A 206 -19.32 19.26 -33.28
N ALA A 207 -18.91 19.60 -32.04
CA ALA A 207 -18.10 18.71 -31.21
C ALA A 207 -18.81 17.37 -30.90
N GLN A 208 -20.11 17.40 -30.63
CA GLN A 208 -20.94 16.21 -30.45
C GLN A 208 -21.04 15.37 -31.73
N SER A 209 -21.12 15.99 -32.91
CA SER A 209 -21.11 15.29 -34.19
C SER A 209 -19.79 14.54 -34.43
N TYR A 210 -18.66 15.16 -34.09
CA TYR A 210 -17.35 14.50 -34.14
C TYR A 210 -17.29 13.32 -33.17
N LEU A 211 -17.80 13.48 -31.94
CA LEU A 211 -17.86 12.39 -30.96
C LEU A 211 -18.73 11.23 -31.45
N ALA A 212 -19.93 11.51 -31.97
CA ALA A 212 -20.82 10.49 -32.48
C ALA A 212 -20.21 9.70 -33.65
N THR A 213 -19.52 10.41 -34.55
CA THR A 213 -18.79 9.78 -35.67
C THR A 213 -17.68 8.89 -35.14
N TRP A 214 -16.87 9.40 -34.20
CA TRP A 214 -15.81 8.64 -33.58
C TRP A 214 -16.31 7.37 -32.89
N MET A 215 -17.36 7.49 -32.06
CA MET A 215 -17.95 6.36 -31.36
C MET A 215 -18.50 5.31 -32.31
N LYS A 216 -19.05 5.73 -33.45
CA LYS A 216 -19.51 4.82 -34.51
C LYS A 216 -18.35 4.08 -35.16
N ASP A 217 -17.30 4.80 -35.56
CA ASP A 217 -16.13 4.24 -36.25
C ASP A 217 -15.35 3.27 -35.37
N HIS A 218 -15.38 3.47 -34.04
CA HIS A 218 -14.71 2.62 -33.06
C HIS A 218 -15.68 1.69 -32.32
N HIS A 219 -16.93 1.57 -32.79
CA HIS A 219 -17.97 0.70 -32.21
C HIS A 219 -18.19 0.86 -30.69
N GLY A 220 -17.98 2.06 -30.14
CA GLY A 220 -18.10 2.35 -28.70
C GLY A 220 -17.04 1.65 -27.82
N ARG A 221 -15.97 1.12 -28.41
CA ARG A 221 -14.95 0.30 -27.74
C ARG A 221 -13.89 1.12 -26.98
N ILE A 222 -14.18 2.35 -26.60
CA ILE A 222 -13.22 3.25 -25.90
C ILE A 222 -12.66 2.68 -24.57
N HIS A 223 -13.32 1.65 -24.04
CA HIS A 223 -12.91 0.90 -22.86
C HIS A 223 -11.90 -0.24 -23.16
N GLU A 224 -11.64 -0.61 -24.42
CA GLU A 224 -10.68 -1.65 -24.79
C GLU A 224 -9.23 -1.23 -24.50
N ALA A 225 -8.33 -2.20 -24.34
CA ALA A 225 -6.95 -1.99 -23.91
C ALA A 225 -6.13 -1.09 -24.88
N LEU A 226 -6.43 -1.16 -26.18
CA LEU A 226 -5.72 -0.42 -27.23
C LEU A 226 -6.00 1.10 -27.22
N TYR A 227 -7.09 1.55 -26.59
CA TYR A 227 -7.43 2.96 -26.46
C TYR A 227 -6.72 3.57 -25.24
N THR A 228 -5.40 3.71 -25.37
CA THR A 228 -4.59 4.40 -24.37
C THR A 228 -4.88 5.91 -24.38
N TRP A 229 -4.42 6.59 -23.34
CA TRP A 229 -4.57 8.03 -23.28
C TRP A 229 -3.74 8.77 -24.35
N GLU A 230 -2.54 8.29 -24.71
CA GLU A 230 -1.78 8.86 -25.83
C GLU A 230 -2.50 8.66 -27.15
N PHE A 231 -3.14 7.50 -27.34
CA PHE A 231 -3.97 7.27 -28.52
C PHE A 231 -5.07 8.34 -28.62
N ILE A 232 -5.74 8.62 -27.50
CA ILE A 232 -6.78 9.66 -27.43
C ILE A 232 -6.19 11.05 -27.71
N GLU A 233 -5.07 11.42 -27.08
CA GLU A 233 -4.44 12.73 -27.31
C GLU A 233 -3.99 12.91 -28.76
N ASN A 234 -3.35 11.89 -29.35
CA ASN A 234 -2.93 11.90 -30.75
C ASN A 234 -4.13 12.02 -31.69
N TYR A 235 -5.21 11.30 -31.42
CA TYR A 235 -6.43 11.38 -32.21
C TYR A 235 -7.10 12.75 -32.09
N CYS A 236 -7.14 13.34 -30.89
CA CYS A 236 -7.68 14.68 -30.67
C CYS A 236 -6.89 15.74 -31.47
N ASN A 237 -5.58 15.59 -31.59
CA ASN A 237 -4.75 16.47 -32.43
C ASN A 237 -5.09 16.33 -33.93
N GLN A 238 -5.35 15.12 -34.42
CA GLN A 238 -5.78 14.91 -35.82
C GLN A 238 -7.14 15.57 -36.09
N VAL A 239 -8.08 15.48 -35.15
CA VAL A 239 -9.37 16.17 -35.28
C VAL A 239 -9.20 17.68 -35.26
N LYS A 240 -8.29 18.22 -34.44
CA LYS A 240 -7.93 19.65 -34.47
C LYS A 240 -7.51 20.08 -35.87
N ASP A 241 -6.59 19.34 -36.49
CA ASP A 241 -6.10 19.64 -37.82
C ASP A 241 -7.20 19.55 -38.88
N ALA A 242 -8.10 18.56 -38.76
CA ALA A 242 -9.24 18.39 -39.66
C ALA A 242 -10.27 19.53 -39.56
N VAL A 243 -10.57 20.02 -38.34
CA VAL A 243 -11.48 21.16 -38.13
C VAL A 243 -10.89 22.43 -38.72
N ILE A 244 -9.59 22.67 -38.51
CA ILE A 244 -8.87 23.82 -39.09
C ILE A 244 -8.85 23.74 -40.62
N ALA A 245 -8.59 22.55 -41.18
CA ALA A 245 -8.51 22.35 -42.62
C ALA A 245 -9.85 22.57 -43.36
N ARG A 246 -10.99 22.34 -42.70
CA ARG A 246 -12.33 22.55 -43.29
C ARG A 246 -12.64 24.02 -43.60
N ARG A 247 -11.94 24.99 -42.98
CA ARG A 247 -12.14 26.46 -43.15
C ARG A 247 -13.59 26.95 -43.00
N ALA A 248 -14.48 26.13 -42.41
CA ALA A 248 -15.88 26.47 -42.18
C ALA A 248 -16.08 27.34 -40.93
N PHE A 249 -15.06 27.41 -40.07
CA PHE A 249 -15.05 28.16 -38.83
C PHE A 249 -13.79 29.03 -38.77
N ASP A 250 -13.88 30.17 -38.08
CA ASP A 250 -12.68 30.95 -37.73
C ASP A 250 -11.76 30.14 -36.80
N ALA A 251 -10.50 30.56 -36.69
CA ALA A 251 -9.48 29.83 -35.92
C ALA A 251 -9.84 29.66 -34.43
N ILE A 252 -10.49 30.66 -33.83
CA ILE A 252 -10.88 30.62 -32.41
C ILE A 252 -12.03 29.62 -32.21
N THR A 253 -13.01 29.64 -33.10
CA THR A 253 -14.14 28.70 -33.08
C THR A 253 -13.68 27.26 -33.34
N ALA A 254 -12.77 27.06 -34.29
CA ALA A 254 -12.16 25.75 -34.56
C ALA A 254 -11.41 25.19 -33.34
N GLU A 255 -10.64 26.04 -32.65
CA GLU A 255 -9.92 25.66 -31.43
C GLU A 255 -10.90 25.29 -30.29
N ARG A 256 -11.99 26.04 -30.14
CA ARG A 256 -13.05 25.72 -29.16
C ARG A 256 -13.74 24.40 -29.45
N ILE A 257 -14.06 24.10 -30.71
CA ILE A 257 -14.65 22.82 -31.14
C ILE A 257 -13.71 21.66 -30.80
N SER A 258 -12.42 21.78 -31.15
CA SER A 258 -11.41 20.75 -30.87
C SER A 258 -11.22 20.52 -29.38
N ALA A 259 -11.11 21.60 -28.58
CA ALA A 259 -11.01 21.49 -27.13
C ALA A 259 -12.25 20.83 -26.52
N ARG A 260 -13.44 21.15 -27.03
CA ARG A 260 -14.70 20.57 -26.56
C ARG A 260 -14.84 19.09 -26.92
N PHE A 261 -14.52 18.71 -28.15
CA PHE A 261 -14.44 17.31 -28.59
C PHE A 261 -13.48 16.51 -27.70
N THR A 262 -12.29 17.06 -27.42
CA THR A 262 -11.31 16.44 -26.53
C THR A 262 -11.89 16.20 -25.13
N ALA A 263 -12.59 17.19 -24.56
CA ALA A 263 -13.22 17.04 -23.25
C ALA A 263 -14.32 15.97 -23.23
N LEU A 264 -15.14 15.90 -24.28
CA LEU A 264 -16.18 14.88 -24.45
C LEU A 264 -15.61 13.47 -24.59
N LEU A 265 -14.57 13.31 -25.43
CA LEU A 265 -13.93 12.02 -25.64
C LEU A 265 -13.23 11.52 -24.36
N LYS A 266 -12.56 12.42 -23.63
CA LYS A 266 -12.00 12.13 -22.31
C LYS A 266 -13.07 11.69 -21.30
N LEU A 267 -14.22 12.37 -21.28
CA LEU A 267 -15.34 11.99 -20.42
C LEU A 267 -15.82 10.56 -20.71
N GLU A 268 -16.02 10.21 -21.98
CA GLU A 268 -16.41 8.84 -22.37
C GLU A 268 -15.33 7.80 -22.04
N TRP A 269 -14.05 8.16 -22.19
CA TRP A 269 -12.95 7.29 -21.78
C TRP A 269 -12.96 7.06 -20.27
N PHE A 270 -13.14 8.11 -19.45
CA PHE A 270 -13.23 7.95 -18.00
C PHE A 270 -14.44 7.11 -17.56
N LYS A 271 -15.58 7.24 -18.24
CA LYS A 271 -16.74 6.36 -18.01
C LYS A 271 -16.42 4.91 -18.35
N GLY A 272 -15.71 4.67 -19.47
CA GLY A 272 -15.35 3.33 -19.93
C GLY A 272 -14.19 2.68 -19.16
N LYS A 273 -13.32 3.46 -18.53
CA LYS A 273 -12.12 3.01 -17.79
C LYS A 273 -12.27 3.17 -16.28
N ARG A 274 -13.41 2.73 -15.75
CA ARG A 274 -13.76 2.78 -14.34
C ARG A 274 -14.17 1.40 -13.86
N ASP A 275 -13.60 0.94 -12.75
CA ASP A 275 -14.08 -0.23 -12.05
C ASP A 275 -15.41 0.12 -11.34
N ASP A 276 -16.43 -0.70 -11.54
CA ASP A 276 -17.76 -0.51 -10.99
C ASP A 276 -17.84 -0.67 -9.47
N PHE A 277 -16.78 -1.21 -8.86
CA PHE A 277 -16.63 -1.41 -7.42
C PHE A 277 -15.76 -0.34 -6.74
N HIS A 278 -15.33 0.70 -7.46
CA HIS A 278 -14.59 1.80 -6.84
C HIS A 278 -15.51 2.76 -6.04
N VAL A 279 -14.94 3.41 -5.02
CA VAL A 279 -15.52 4.52 -4.26
C VAL A 279 -14.92 5.83 -4.77
N TYR A 280 -15.78 6.77 -5.16
CA TYR A 280 -15.36 8.11 -5.51
C TYR A 280 -15.14 8.97 -4.26
N LEU A 281 -13.91 9.41 -4.04
CA LEU A 281 -13.58 10.43 -3.05
C LEU A 281 -13.30 11.75 -3.78
N PRO A 282 -13.98 12.86 -3.45
CA PRO A 282 -13.70 14.11 -4.13
C PRO A 282 -12.22 14.53 -3.94
N GLY A 283 -11.63 15.14 -4.96
CA GLY A 283 -10.20 15.47 -4.97
C GLY A 283 -9.24 14.31 -5.31
N MET A 284 -9.69 13.05 -5.35
CA MET A 284 -8.80 11.96 -5.71
C MET A 284 -8.39 11.97 -7.19
N ARG A 285 -7.19 11.47 -7.48
CA ARG A 285 -6.67 11.32 -8.85
C ARG A 285 -7.47 10.29 -9.66
N PRO A 286 -7.67 10.50 -10.97
CA PRO A 286 -8.43 9.56 -11.80
C PRO A 286 -7.89 8.13 -11.78
N ARG A 287 -6.59 7.92 -11.53
CA ARG A 287 -6.00 6.58 -11.45
C ARG A 287 -6.61 5.66 -10.39
N TYR A 288 -7.26 6.21 -9.36
CA TYR A 288 -7.84 5.44 -8.25
C TYR A 288 -9.23 4.87 -8.54
N ARG A 289 -9.68 4.98 -9.79
CA ARG A 289 -10.99 4.51 -10.27
C ARG A 289 -10.94 3.14 -10.93
N ALA A 290 -9.76 2.70 -11.30
CA ALA A 290 -9.51 1.43 -11.95
C ALA A 290 -8.26 0.81 -11.34
N TRP A 291 -8.01 -0.46 -11.67
CA TRP A 291 -6.72 -1.05 -11.37
C TRP A 291 -5.65 -0.31 -12.16
N SER A 292 -4.47 -0.16 -11.58
CA SER A 292 -3.38 0.55 -12.24
C SER A 292 -2.07 -0.20 -12.13
N VAL A 293 -1.29 -0.19 -13.20
CA VAL A 293 0.05 -0.77 -13.21
C VAL A 293 1.08 0.35 -13.21
N GLY A 294 1.93 0.35 -12.19
CA GLY A 294 3.13 1.17 -12.11
C GLY A 294 4.39 0.35 -12.37
N LYS A 295 5.40 0.99 -12.97
CA LYS A 295 6.77 0.45 -13.04
C LYS A 295 7.59 0.91 -11.83
N TRP A 296 8.62 0.15 -11.46
CA TRP A 296 9.55 0.57 -10.41
C TRP A 296 10.35 1.80 -10.85
N GLY A 297 10.52 2.76 -9.94
CA GLY A 297 11.30 3.98 -10.19
C GLY A 297 10.61 4.95 -11.14
N SER A 298 9.96 5.99 -10.60
CA SER A 298 9.42 7.09 -11.41
C SER A 298 10.49 7.95 -12.09
N ASN A 299 11.77 7.76 -11.74
CA ASN A 299 12.91 8.61 -12.11
C ASN A 299 14.03 7.81 -12.83
N VAL A 300 13.69 6.79 -13.62
CA VAL A 300 14.67 6.13 -14.49
C VAL A 300 14.95 7.02 -15.71
N ASP A 301 15.66 8.11 -15.49
CA ASP A 301 16.08 9.05 -16.54
C ASP A 301 17.28 8.49 -17.34
N ASN A 302 17.87 7.40 -16.84
CA ASN A 302 18.96 6.70 -17.46
C ASN A 302 18.67 5.21 -17.56
N VAL A 303 18.47 4.80 -18.80
CA VAL A 303 18.57 3.47 -19.37
C VAL A 303 19.55 2.48 -18.70
N SER A 304 20.74 2.91 -18.27
CA SER A 304 21.73 2.02 -17.60
C SER A 304 21.38 1.71 -16.14
N LYS A 305 20.36 2.39 -15.61
CA LYS A 305 19.78 2.22 -14.27
C LYS A 305 18.42 1.52 -14.31
N VAL A 306 18.03 0.91 -15.45
CA VAL A 306 16.83 0.07 -15.51
C VAL A 306 17.00 -1.05 -14.47
N PRO A 307 16.17 -1.09 -13.42
CA PRO A 307 16.35 -1.96 -12.28
C PRO A 307 15.81 -3.34 -12.63
N TRP A 308 16.55 -4.07 -13.44
CA TRP A 308 16.36 -5.52 -13.53
C TRP A 308 16.79 -6.10 -12.20
N TYR A 309 15.87 -6.74 -11.48
CA TYR A 309 16.25 -7.41 -10.23
C TYR A 309 17.26 -8.52 -10.54
N ARG A 310 18.38 -8.49 -9.82
CA ARG A 310 19.40 -9.53 -9.88
C ARG A 310 19.12 -10.53 -8.77
N VAL A 311 18.51 -11.65 -9.14
CA VAL A 311 18.41 -12.80 -8.23
C VAL A 311 19.75 -13.50 -8.16
N LYS A 312 20.28 -13.74 -6.95
CA LYS A 312 21.54 -14.46 -6.78
C LYS A 312 21.27 -15.96 -6.81
N ARG A 313 22.22 -16.74 -7.31
CA ARG A 313 22.13 -18.22 -7.33
C ARG A 313 21.91 -18.84 -5.96
N THR A 314 22.54 -18.23 -4.95
CA THR A 314 22.49 -18.65 -3.56
C THR A 314 21.10 -18.54 -2.96
N ASP A 315 20.17 -17.85 -3.64
CA ASP A 315 18.81 -17.66 -3.17
C ASP A 315 17.89 -18.83 -3.57
N TYR A 316 18.37 -19.73 -4.44
CA TYR A 316 17.65 -20.92 -4.89
C TYR A 316 18.16 -22.22 -4.27
N THR A 317 17.24 -23.17 -4.14
CA THR A 317 17.51 -24.54 -3.67
C THR A 317 16.89 -25.59 -4.63
N PRO A 318 17.64 -26.59 -5.14
CA PRO A 318 19.09 -26.65 -5.15
C PRO A 318 19.66 -25.45 -5.92
N THR A 319 20.90 -25.07 -5.58
CA THR A 319 21.59 -24.01 -6.32
C THR A 319 21.73 -24.41 -7.79
N PRO A 320 21.19 -23.63 -8.74
CA PRO A 320 21.14 -24.04 -10.13
C PRO A 320 22.55 -24.19 -10.75
N ALA A 321 22.81 -25.37 -11.33
CA ALA A 321 24.08 -25.71 -11.96
C ALA A 321 24.11 -25.31 -13.44
N GLY A 322 25.29 -24.92 -13.95
CA GLY A 322 25.53 -24.78 -15.39
C GLY A 322 25.45 -26.14 -16.10
N LYS A 323 25.23 -26.15 -17.43
CA LYS A 323 25.13 -27.40 -18.24
C LYS A 323 26.34 -28.34 -18.11
N ASP A 324 27.48 -27.84 -17.69
CA ASP A 324 28.76 -28.54 -17.54
C ASP A 324 29.20 -28.71 -16.07
N GLY A 325 28.37 -28.36 -15.09
CA GLY A 325 28.67 -28.48 -13.65
C GLY A 325 29.84 -27.61 -13.13
N ALA A 326 30.58 -26.94 -14.02
CA ALA A 326 31.83 -26.23 -13.71
C ALA A 326 31.87 -24.75 -14.15
N LYS A 327 31.03 -24.29 -15.09
CA LYS A 327 31.01 -22.87 -15.48
C LYS A 327 30.13 -22.03 -14.55
N LEU A 328 30.66 -20.86 -14.20
CA LEU A 328 29.92 -19.77 -13.58
C LEU A 328 28.63 -19.48 -14.40
N PHE A 329 27.45 -19.48 -13.76
CA PHE A 329 26.22 -18.85 -14.30
C PHE A 329 26.62 -17.58 -15.06
N PRO A 330 26.04 -17.38 -16.23
CA PRO A 330 25.62 -16.04 -16.60
C PRO A 330 24.50 -15.61 -15.64
N GLU A 331 24.67 -14.47 -14.99
CA GLU A 331 23.51 -13.67 -14.57
C GLU A 331 22.44 -13.78 -15.67
N GLU A 332 21.17 -14.00 -15.28
CA GLU A 332 19.96 -13.73 -16.09
C GLU A 332 19.34 -14.86 -16.95
N PHE A 333 19.05 -16.09 -16.48
CA PHE A 333 18.09 -16.94 -17.25
C PHE A 333 16.78 -16.20 -17.60
N TYR A 334 16.29 -15.42 -16.64
CA TYR A 334 15.32 -14.36 -16.83
C TYR A 334 15.89 -13.06 -16.28
N ARG A 335 15.48 -11.95 -16.86
CA ARG A 335 15.49 -10.66 -16.19
C ARG A 335 14.12 -10.47 -15.55
N PHE A 336 14.03 -9.86 -14.38
CA PHE A 336 12.74 -9.66 -13.73
C PHE A 336 12.26 -8.25 -13.93
N TYR A 337 11.12 -8.10 -14.62
CA TYR A 337 10.38 -6.85 -14.68
C TYR A 337 9.56 -6.70 -13.41
N TYR A 338 9.72 -5.58 -12.72
CA TYR A 338 8.90 -5.27 -11.57
C TYR A 338 7.64 -4.52 -12.01
N ALA A 339 6.49 -5.06 -11.59
CA ALA A 339 5.21 -4.40 -11.72
C ALA A 339 4.60 -4.17 -10.34
N ARG A 340 4.04 -2.98 -10.12
CA ARG A 340 3.16 -2.70 -8.98
C ARG A 340 1.73 -2.53 -9.48
N VAL A 341 0.90 -3.52 -9.21
CA VAL A 341 -0.53 -3.50 -9.50
C VAL A 341 -1.25 -2.89 -8.31
N SER A 342 -1.91 -1.76 -8.49
CA SER A 342 -2.62 -1.04 -7.42
C SER A 342 -4.12 -1.05 -7.71
N SER A 343 -4.93 -1.39 -6.72
CA SER A 343 -6.38 -1.40 -6.82
C SER A 343 -6.94 0.03 -6.93
N PRO A 344 -8.19 0.16 -7.42
CA PRO A 344 -8.98 1.34 -7.10
C PRO A 344 -9.21 1.47 -5.58
N VAL A 345 -9.73 2.61 -5.14
CA VAL A 345 -10.28 2.75 -3.77
C VAL A 345 -11.58 1.96 -3.73
N MET A 346 -11.70 0.96 -2.85
CA MET A 346 -12.85 0.07 -2.76
C MET A 346 -13.51 0.18 -1.37
N PRO A 347 -14.81 -0.11 -1.23
CA PRO A 347 -15.45 -0.13 0.07
C PRO A 347 -14.93 -1.30 0.93
N MET A 348 -14.81 -1.08 2.23
CA MET A 348 -14.38 -2.09 3.21
C MET A 348 -15.43 -2.23 4.31
N HIS A 349 -16.47 -3.00 4.02
CA HIS A 349 -17.54 -3.36 4.97
C HIS A 349 -18.06 -4.77 4.65
N LEU A 350 -18.81 -5.38 5.57
CA LEU A 350 -19.22 -6.80 5.48
C LEU A 350 -19.89 -7.16 4.14
N ASP A 351 -20.89 -6.37 3.70
CA ASP A 351 -21.60 -6.62 2.44
C ASP A 351 -20.71 -6.48 1.18
N ALA A 352 -19.56 -5.81 1.29
CA ALA A 352 -18.61 -5.61 0.20
C ALA A 352 -17.55 -6.72 0.11
N LEU A 353 -17.35 -7.52 1.17
CA LEU A 353 -16.29 -8.53 1.23
C LEU A 353 -16.38 -9.60 0.13
N PRO A 354 -17.58 -10.14 -0.23
CA PRO A 354 -17.68 -11.12 -1.32
C PRO A 354 -17.21 -10.56 -2.66
N THR A 355 -17.66 -9.36 -3.02
CA THR A 355 -17.25 -8.71 -4.28
C THR A 355 -15.76 -8.33 -4.26
N LEU A 356 -15.23 -7.88 -3.11
CA LEU A 356 -13.80 -7.62 -2.97
C LEU A 356 -12.97 -8.89 -3.24
N ARG A 357 -13.42 -10.04 -2.71
CA ARG A 357 -12.80 -11.34 -2.96
C ARG A 357 -12.83 -11.71 -4.44
N GLU A 358 -13.98 -11.59 -5.09
CA GLU A 358 -14.12 -11.86 -6.53
C GLU A 358 -13.16 -11.00 -7.36
N LYS A 359 -13.08 -9.70 -7.07
CA LYS A 359 -12.15 -8.78 -7.75
C LYS A 359 -10.69 -9.17 -7.55
N LEU A 360 -10.32 -9.58 -6.33
CA LEU A 360 -8.99 -10.11 -6.02
C LEU A 360 -8.70 -11.41 -6.77
N GLU A 361 -9.67 -12.32 -6.85
CA GLU A 361 -9.55 -13.56 -7.63
C GLU A 361 -9.32 -13.27 -9.11
N VAL A 362 -10.05 -12.32 -9.71
CA VAL A 362 -9.86 -11.97 -11.13
C VAL A 362 -8.47 -11.39 -11.37
N VAL A 363 -7.98 -10.46 -10.54
CA VAL A 363 -6.65 -9.85 -10.74
C VAL A 363 -5.51 -10.83 -10.46
N CYS A 364 -5.59 -11.64 -9.40
CA CYS A 364 -4.57 -12.63 -9.07
C CYS A 364 -4.54 -13.75 -10.11
N ARG A 365 -5.70 -14.21 -10.60
CA ARG A 365 -5.79 -15.16 -11.72
C ARG A 365 -5.19 -14.56 -12.99
N GLY A 366 -5.58 -13.33 -13.35
CA GLY A 366 -5.03 -12.64 -14.52
C GLY A 366 -3.51 -12.48 -14.45
N LEU A 367 -2.96 -12.23 -13.26
CA LEU A 367 -1.53 -12.20 -13.02
C LEU A 367 -0.88 -13.60 -13.20
N ARG A 368 -1.42 -14.62 -12.54
CA ARG A 368 -0.84 -15.97 -12.50
C ARG A 368 -0.99 -16.74 -13.79
N ASP A 369 -2.10 -16.58 -14.50
CA ASP A 369 -2.36 -17.35 -15.71
C ASP A 369 -1.62 -16.80 -16.93
N ASN A 370 -1.37 -15.48 -16.94
CA ASN A 370 -0.70 -14.83 -18.07
C ASN A 370 0.81 -14.69 -17.90
N PHE A 371 1.34 -14.67 -16.68
CA PHE A 371 2.74 -14.35 -16.42
C PHE A 371 3.44 -15.37 -15.53
N ARG A 372 4.72 -15.58 -15.79
CA ARG A 372 5.63 -16.27 -14.87
C ARG A 372 6.05 -15.32 -13.75
N ILE A 373 5.25 -15.29 -12.69
CA ILE A 373 5.50 -14.45 -11.51
C ILE A 373 6.37 -15.22 -10.54
N HIS A 374 7.51 -14.65 -10.22
CA HIS A 374 8.47 -15.25 -9.29
C HIS A 374 7.94 -15.20 -7.86
N LYS A 375 8.15 -16.29 -7.11
CA LYS A 375 7.84 -16.37 -5.68
C LYS A 375 8.71 -15.41 -4.85
N GLU A 376 8.20 -14.86 -3.76
CA GLU A 376 9.00 -13.94 -2.92
C GLU A 376 10.27 -14.61 -2.37
N MET A 377 11.37 -13.86 -2.38
CA MET A 377 12.67 -14.25 -1.82
C MET A 377 13.47 -13.00 -1.41
N PRO A 378 14.50 -13.12 -0.55
CA PRO A 378 15.21 -11.94 -0.02
C PRO A 378 15.81 -10.98 -1.06
N SER A 379 16.27 -11.49 -2.22
CA SER A 379 16.82 -10.65 -3.29
C SER A 379 15.76 -9.96 -4.16
N LEU A 380 14.50 -10.36 -4.04
CA LEU A 380 13.35 -9.72 -4.66
C LEU A 380 12.61 -8.93 -3.60
N GLU A 381 12.86 -7.62 -3.57
CA GLU A 381 12.28 -6.71 -2.61
C GLU A 381 10.81 -6.39 -2.94
N LEU A 382 9.93 -7.38 -2.79
CA LEU A 382 8.50 -7.32 -3.12
C LEU A 382 7.64 -7.34 -1.85
N GLY A 383 6.54 -6.59 -1.84
CA GLY A 383 5.59 -6.59 -0.73
C GLY A 383 4.13 -6.43 -1.17
N THR A 384 3.20 -6.75 -0.27
CA THR A 384 1.79 -6.39 -0.44
C THR A 384 1.45 -5.26 0.50
N THR A 385 1.01 -4.13 -0.06
CA THR A 385 0.61 -2.95 0.72
C THR A 385 -0.91 -2.91 0.87
N ILE A 386 -1.40 -2.73 2.09
CA ILE A 386 -2.80 -2.39 2.37
C ILE A 386 -2.89 -0.95 2.83
N CYS A 387 -3.78 -0.17 2.24
CA CYS A 387 -4.06 1.20 2.61
C CYS A 387 -5.49 1.29 3.12
N ILE A 388 -5.69 1.63 4.39
CA ILE A 388 -7.01 1.84 4.99
C ILE A 388 -7.33 3.34 5.03
N GLY A 389 -8.44 3.72 4.44
CA GLY A 389 -8.99 5.08 4.47
C GLY A 389 -10.36 5.13 5.15
N ARG A 390 -10.87 6.33 5.40
CA ARG A 390 -12.24 6.56 5.87
C ARG A 390 -12.84 7.77 5.16
N THR A 391 -14.10 7.67 4.74
CA THR A 391 -14.74 8.70 3.88
C THR A 391 -14.89 10.06 4.55
N ASP A 392 -14.94 10.12 5.88
CA ASP A 392 -15.03 11.33 6.70
C ASP A 392 -13.68 11.71 7.34
N GLY A 393 -12.58 11.12 6.86
CA GLY A 393 -11.24 11.36 7.38
C GLY A 393 -10.99 10.83 8.80
N PHE A 394 -9.76 10.96 9.28
CA PHE A 394 -9.34 10.59 10.64
C PHE A 394 -9.07 11.82 11.49
N THR A 395 -9.46 11.80 12.76
CA THR A 395 -9.06 12.83 13.73
C THR A 395 -7.64 12.58 14.24
N ILE A 396 -7.00 13.63 14.76
CA ILE A 396 -5.67 13.51 15.38
C ILE A 396 -5.69 12.52 16.57
N LEU A 397 -6.76 12.49 17.36
CA LEU A 397 -6.93 11.54 18.46
C LEU A 397 -6.95 10.10 17.94
N GLU A 398 -7.73 9.81 16.90
CA GLU A 398 -7.77 8.48 16.29
C GLU A 398 -6.39 8.07 15.79
N LEU A 399 -5.67 8.96 15.11
CA LEU A 399 -4.33 8.67 14.61
C LEU A 399 -3.30 8.44 15.74
N LYS A 400 -3.40 9.19 16.85
CA LYS A 400 -2.60 8.93 18.07
C LYS A 400 -2.89 7.55 18.65
N LYS A 401 -4.18 7.16 18.75
CA LYS A 401 -4.60 5.84 19.23
C LYS A 401 -4.10 4.73 18.31
N ILE A 402 -4.21 4.89 16.99
CA ILE A 402 -3.72 3.93 16.00
C ILE A 402 -2.21 3.76 16.11
N ALA A 403 -1.44 4.86 16.11
CA ALA A 403 0.03 4.80 16.21
C ALA A 403 0.49 4.18 17.53
N THR A 404 -0.14 4.56 18.65
CA THR A 404 0.15 4.01 19.99
C THR A 404 -0.13 2.51 20.05
N LEU A 405 -1.28 2.08 19.50
CA LEU A 405 -1.63 0.67 19.48
C LEU A 405 -0.69 -0.13 18.55
N TRP A 406 -0.29 0.45 17.42
CA TRP A 406 0.65 -0.21 16.51
C TRP A 406 1.97 -0.49 17.21
N VAL A 407 2.53 0.48 17.93
CA VAL A 407 3.78 0.30 18.70
C VAL A 407 3.69 -0.86 19.67
N ALA A 408 2.58 -0.98 20.40
CA ALA A 408 2.38 -2.06 21.36
C ALA A 408 2.25 -3.44 20.68
N LEU A 409 1.70 -3.48 19.46
CA LEU A 409 1.27 -4.71 18.80
C LEU A 409 2.11 -5.12 17.58
N GLU A 410 3.03 -4.27 17.12
CA GLU A 410 3.82 -4.48 15.90
C GLU A 410 4.49 -5.84 15.89
N LYS A 411 5.04 -6.28 17.04
CA LYS A 411 5.66 -7.61 17.19
C LYS A 411 4.69 -8.78 16.96
N HIS A 412 3.41 -8.62 17.29
CA HIS A 412 2.39 -9.66 17.10
C HIS A 412 1.97 -9.75 15.64
N PHE A 413 1.83 -8.62 14.96
CA PHE A 413 1.65 -8.57 13.50
C PHE A 413 2.89 -9.09 12.77
N ALA A 414 4.10 -8.73 13.22
CA ALA A 414 5.36 -9.21 12.65
C ALA A 414 5.46 -10.74 12.65
N ARG A 415 4.96 -11.41 13.69
CA ARG A 415 4.89 -12.88 13.75
C ARG A 415 3.97 -13.50 12.70
N LEU A 416 2.98 -12.73 12.21
CA LEU A 416 2.14 -13.18 11.11
C LEU A 416 2.91 -13.21 9.77
N HIS A 417 4.00 -12.45 9.69
CA HIS A 417 4.77 -12.29 8.46
C HIS A 417 5.90 -13.33 8.38
N ARG A 418 5.93 -14.07 7.27
CA ARG A 418 6.93 -15.10 7.00
C ARG A 418 8.38 -14.61 7.12
N ARG A 419 8.65 -13.39 6.70
CA ARG A 419 9.98 -12.78 6.67
C ARG A 419 10.62 -12.67 8.07
N HIS A 420 9.86 -12.25 9.08
CA HIS A 420 10.34 -12.18 10.47
C HIS A 420 10.47 -13.57 11.13
N ARG A 421 9.93 -14.63 10.51
CA ARG A 421 10.18 -16.01 10.97
C ARG A 421 11.62 -16.47 10.69
N TYR A 422 12.25 -15.94 9.64
CA TYR A 422 13.57 -16.37 9.17
C TYR A 422 14.67 -15.32 9.32
N ASP A 423 14.31 -14.04 9.37
CA ASP A 423 15.24 -12.95 9.65
C ASP A 423 15.49 -12.84 11.16
N ARG A 424 16.18 -13.85 11.73
CA ARG A 424 16.56 -13.92 13.15
C ARG A 424 17.53 -12.81 13.56
N ASP A 425 18.16 -12.12 12.59
CA ASP A 425 19.25 -11.15 12.80
C ASP A 425 19.08 -9.83 12.00
N GLY A 426 17.84 -9.35 11.82
CA GLY A 426 17.59 -7.95 11.42
C GLY A 426 18.33 -7.48 10.16
N ALA A 427 18.22 -8.20 9.05
CA ALA A 427 18.90 -7.86 7.81
C ALA A 427 18.37 -6.57 7.14
N GLU A 428 19.26 -5.87 6.43
CA GLU A 428 19.01 -4.61 5.71
C GLU A 428 17.80 -4.66 4.74
N HIS A 429 17.41 -5.84 4.28
CA HIS A 429 16.35 -6.01 3.29
C HIS A 429 14.94 -5.60 3.80
N ALA A 430 14.62 -5.81 5.07
CA ALA A 430 13.31 -5.44 5.63
C ALA A 430 13.07 -3.91 5.56
N ILE A 431 14.17 -3.15 5.53
CA ILE A 431 14.18 -1.71 5.46
C ILE A 431 13.67 -1.21 4.10
N PHE A 432 13.98 -1.90 3.00
CA PHE A 432 13.63 -1.45 1.65
C PHE A 432 12.24 -1.91 1.19
N THR A 433 11.75 -3.02 1.75
CA THR A 433 10.51 -3.71 1.31
C THR A 433 9.24 -3.27 2.01
N GLY A 434 9.34 -2.50 3.09
CA GLY A 434 8.17 -2.06 3.85
C GLY A 434 7.92 -2.85 5.13
N GLY A 435 8.90 -3.60 5.65
CA GLY A 435 8.79 -4.32 6.92
C GLY A 435 9.52 -3.65 8.08
N ALA A 436 10.06 -2.44 7.89
CA ALA A 436 10.93 -1.83 8.89
C ALA A 436 10.13 -1.41 10.14
N PRO A 437 10.54 -1.82 11.36
CA PRO A 437 9.83 -1.45 12.59
C PRO A 437 9.82 0.06 12.86
N ILE A 438 8.71 0.55 13.40
CA ILE A 438 8.56 1.99 13.70
C ILE A 438 9.54 2.46 14.78
N LEU A 439 9.79 1.61 15.78
CA LEU A 439 10.76 1.82 16.86
C LEU A 439 12.21 1.52 16.44
N GLU A 440 12.50 1.53 15.14
CA GLU A 440 13.88 1.45 14.65
C GLU A 440 14.18 2.54 13.61
N TYR A 441 13.22 2.83 12.72
CA TYR A 441 13.50 3.61 11.51
C TYR A 441 12.69 4.91 11.36
N SER A 442 11.72 5.19 12.25
CA SER A 442 10.99 6.47 12.22
C SER A 442 11.85 7.64 12.70
N LYS A 443 11.62 8.85 12.18
CA LYS A 443 12.33 10.06 12.64
C LYS A 443 12.09 10.32 14.12
N LEU A 444 10.85 10.12 14.58
CA LEU A 444 10.46 10.28 15.97
C LEU A 444 11.23 9.33 16.88
N TRP A 445 11.41 8.07 16.47
CA TRP A 445 12.22 7.12 17.23
C TRP A 445 13.69 7.53 17.31
N LEU A 446 14.27 7.95 16.19
CA LEU A 446 15.65 8.44 16.18
C LEU A 446 15.81 9.65 17.12
N GLY A 447 14.84 10.57 17.14
CA GLY A 447 14.80 11.67 18.10
C GLY A 447 14.77 11.18 19.55
N ALA A 448 13.86 10.26 19.87
CA ALA A 448 13.70 9.72 21.22
C ALA A 448 14.89 8.90 21.71
N ARG A 449 15.49 8.08 20.85
CA ARG A 449 16.67 7.26 21.16
C ARG A 449 17.90 8.10 21.50
N PHE A 450 18.04 9.26 20.87
CA PHE A 450 19.21 10.12 21.02
C PHE A 450 18.97 11.39 21.86
N ALA A 451 17.77 11.54 22.44
CA ALA A 451 17.39 12.73 23.22
C ALA A 451 18.33 13.02 24.39
N ASP A 452 18.83 11.98 25.05
CA ASP A 452 19.73 12.08 26.21
C ASP A 452 21.22 12.18 25.83
N ASN A 453 21.54 12.25 24.53
CA ASN A 453 22.91 12.29 24.03
C ASN A 453 23.22 13.61 23.31
N PRO A 454 23.79 14.62 24.01
CA PRO A 454 24.09 15.93 23.43
C PRO A 454 25.04 15.90 22.23
N SER A 455 25.91 14.90 22.13
CA SER A 455 26.81 14.77 20.98
C SER A 455 26.11 14.19 19.75
N ALA A 456 25.07 13.36 19.94
CA ALA A 456 24.24 12.83 18.84
C ALA A 456 23.36 13.91 18.18
N ALA A 457 22.90 14.91 18.94
CA ALA A 457 22.11 16.04 18.43
C ALA A 457 22.82 16.86 17.34
N LYS A 458 24.17 16.82 17.28
CA LYS A 458 24.95 17.46 16.21
C LYS A 458 24.95 16.69 14.88
N TYR A 459 24.74 15.37 14.93
CA TYR A 459 24.81 14.48 13.76
C TYR A 459 23.42 14.14 13.20
N PHE A 460 22.38 14.30 14.00
CA PHE A 460 21.00 13.99 13.63
C PHE A 460 20.14 15.26 13.73
N PRO A 461 19.78 15.93 12.60
CA PRO A 461 18.95 17.14 12.60
C PRO A 461 17.49 16.91 13.05
N PHE A 462 17.18 15.69 13.53
CA PHE A 462 15.84 15.23 13.89
C PHE A 462 15.42 15.60 15.31
N THR A 463 16.23 16.31 16.10
CA THR A 463 15.82 16.82 17.43
C THR A 463 14.65 17.82 17.37
N SER A 464 14.33 18.33 16.18
CA SER A 464 13.14 19.17 15.90
C SER A 464 11.82 18.39 15.76
N VAL A 465 11.82 17.05 15.90
CA VAL A 465 10.59 16.24 15.84
C VAL A 465 9.79 16.22 17.15
N PHE A 466 10.37 16.69 18.26
CA PHE A 466 9.62 16.89 19.49
C PHE A 466 8.88 18.22 19.43
N ASN A 467 7.57 18.15 19.59
CA ASN A 467 6.76 19.33 19.76
C ASN A 467 6.89 19.81 21.21
N THR A 468 7.24 21.09 21.39
CA THR A 468 7.19 21.73 22.70
C THR A 468 5.84 22.41 22.88
N VAL A 469 5.26 22.25 24.06
CA VAL A 469 3.96 22.76 24.45
C VAL A 469 4.07 23.52 25.77
N ASP A 470 3.14 24.42 26.04
CA ASP A 470 3.04 25.08 27.33
C ASP A 470 2.55 24.10 28.43
N PRO A 471 2.70 24.43 29.72
CA PRO A 471 2.28 23.55 30.82
C PRO A 471 0.79 23.17 30.82
N GLU A 472 -0.12 24.07 30.43
CA GLU A 472 -1.57 23.76 30.40
C GLU A 472 -1.88 22.75 29.28
N SER A 473 -1.24 22.91 28.13
CA SER A 473 -1.35 21.97 27.01
C SER A 473 -0.81 20.59 27.36
N TRP A 474 0.27 20.49 28.13
CA TRP A 474 0.79 19.20 28.62
C TRP A 474 -0.21 18.49 29.55
N GLU A 475 -0.76 19.20 30.53
CA GLU A 475 -1.79 18.65 31.43
C GLU A 475 -2.97 18.11 30.62
N HIS A 476 -3.42 18.85 29.61
CA HIS A 476 -4.53 18.42 28.78
C HIS A 476 -4.20 17.20 27.89
N LEU A 477 -3.15 17.28 27.08
CA LEU A 477 -2.84 16.27 26.06
C LEU A 477 -2.30 14.96 26.66
N VAL A 478 -1.55 15.06 27.76
CA VAL A 478 -0.89 13.90 28.36
C VAL A 478 -1.67 13.44 29.59
N GLU A 479 -1.77 14.30 30.61
CA GLU A 479 -2.32 13.88 31.90
C GLU A 479 -3.85 13.63 31.86
N ARG A 480 -4.56 14.25 30.91
CA ARG A 480 -6.00 14.01 30.70
C ARG A 480 -6.30 13.11 29.51
N GLU A 481 -5.75 13.38 28.32
CA GLU A 481 -6.12 12.65 27.10
C GLU A 481 -5.36 11.33 26.96
N MET A 482 -4.01 11.34 26.98
CA MET A 482 -3.20 10.13 26.89
C MET A 482 -3.49 9.17 28.04
N ASP A 483 -3.45 9.65 29.28
CA ASP A 483 -3.66 8.81 30.48
C ASP A 483 -5.10 8.27 30.58
N PHE A 484 -6.06 8.88 29.88
CA PHE A 484 -7.40 8.32 29.75
C PHE A 484 -7.41 7.06 28.88
N TRP A 485 -6.64 7.05 27.78
CA TRP A 485 -6.62 5.96 26.79
C TRP A 485 -5.48 4.96 26.97
N VAL A 486 -4.38 5.33 27.61
CA VAL A 486 -3.18 4.52 27.73
C VAL A 486 -2.84 4.39 29.21
N PRO A 487 -2.75 3.17 29.77
CA PRO A 487 -2.47 3.01 31.19
C PRO A 487 -1.10 3.60 31.57
N PRO A 488 -1.01 4.55 32.52
CA PRO A 488 0.27 5.15 32.91
C PRO A 488 1.26 4.10 33.43
N ALA A 489 0.76 3.07 34.12
CA ALA A 489 1.58 1.95 34.60
C ALA A 489 2.30 1.21 33.46
N TRP A 490 1.63 1.04 32.30
CA TRP A 490 2.25 0.44 31.13
C TRP A 490 3.33 1.36 30.55
N VAL A 491 3.04 2.64 30.38
CA VAL A 491 4.01 3.63 29.86
C VAL A 491 5.25 3.69 30.74
N HIS A 492 5.09 3.78 32.06
CA HIS A 492 6.21 3.81 33.01
C HIS A 492 7.04 2.53 33.02
N SER A 493 6.49 1.40 32.55
CA SER A 493 7.24 0.14 32.43
C SER A 493 8.14 0.08 31.19
N LEU A 494 7.92 0.95 30.20
CA LEU A 494 8.69 0.97 28.96
C LEU A 494 10.11 1.50 29.18
N PRO A 495 11.09 1.13 28.34
CA PRO A 495 12.39 1.79 28.28
C PRO A 495 12.26 3.30 28.07
N ARG A 496 13.24 4.06 28.56
CA ARG A 496 13.18 5.53 28.54
C ARG A 496 12.94 6.13 27.14
N ALA A 497 13.62 5.62 26.12
CA ALA A 497 13.45 6.08 24.75
C ALA A 497 12.02 5.81 24.23
N GLU A 498 11.44 4.67 24.60
CA GLU A 498 10.05 4.35 24.25
C GLU A 498 9.05 5.23 25.00
N GLN A 499 9.29 5.54 26.28
CA GLN A 499 8.49 6.53 27.02
C GLN A 499 8.49 7.88 26.30
N LEU A 500 9.68 8.38 25.93
CA LEU A 500 9.82 9.64 25.19
C LEU A 500 9.08 9.58 23.85
N PHE A 501 9.17 8.47 23.12
CA PHE A 501 8.46 8.27 21.87
C PHE A 501 6.93 8.30 22.07
N MET A 502 6.43 7.61 23.10
CA MET A 502 5.01 7.59 23.44
C MET A 502 4.50 8.99 23.76
N HIS A 503 5.14 9.70 24.69
CA HIS A 503 4.74 11.07 25.01
C HIS A 503 4.81 12.00 23.80
N ALA A 504 5.82 11.84 22.94
CA ALA A 504 5.95 12.64 21.74
C ALA A 504 4.81 12.40 20.73
N ILE A 505 4.25 11.20 20.59
CA ILE A 505 3.04 10.97 19.78
C ILE A 505 1.90 11.85 20.30
N TRP A 506 1.70 11.87 21.61
CA TRP A 506 0.54 12.51 22.24
C TRP A 506 0.66 14.04 22.34
N THR A 507 1.87 14.61 22.27
CA THR A 507 2.06 16.08 22.23
C THR A 507 1.83 16.71 20.85
N HIS A 508 1.67 15.91 19.78
CA HIS A 508 1.31 16.45 18.47
C HIS A 508 -0.16 16.90 18.44
N THR A 509 -0.41 18.11 17.95
CA THR A 509 -1.75 18.67 17.73
C THR A 509 -2.15 18.73 16.25
N ASP A 510 -1.16 18.55 15.36
CA ASP A 510 -1.29 18.62 13.90
C ASP A 510 -1.06 17.23 13.26
N VAL A 511 -2.01 16.78 12.42
CA VAL A 511 -1.95 15.50 11.71
C VAL A 511 -0.74 15.44 10.76
N SER A 512 -0.45 16.54 10.07
CA SER A 512 0.66 16.61 9.11
C SER A 512 2.02 16.52 9.81
N ALA A 513 2.15 17.07 11.03
CA ALA A 513 3.34 17.01 11.87
C ALA A 513 3.51 15.60 12.41
N LEU A 514 2.46 14.98 12.97
CA LEU A 514 2.51 13.60 13.45
C LEU A 514 2.89 12.63 12.34
N SER A 515 2.24 12.74 11.16
CA SER A 515 2.56 11.92 9.99
C SER A 515 4.03 12.06 9.58
N ARG A 516 4.57 13.29 9.51
CA ARG A 516 5.97 13.54 9.15
C ARG A 516 6.96 13.03 10.19
N ALA A 517 6.61 13.08 11.46
CA ALA A 517 7.43 12.61 12.57
C ALA A 517 7.53 11.08 12.59
N LEU A 518 6.42 10.38 12.31
CA LEU A 518 6.39 8.92 12.24
C LEU A 518 6.97 8.34 10.94
N ASP A 519 7.14 9.14 9.88
CA ASP A 519 7.78 8.69 8.63
C ASP A 519 9.30 8.46 8.80
N THR A 520 9.92 7.84 7.79
CA THR A 520 11.37 7.56 7.79
C THR A 520 12.21 8.80 7.50
N SER A 521 13.42 8.84 8.06
CA SER A 521 14.43 9.86 7.72
C SER A 521 15.02 9.69 6.32
N ASN A 522 15.04 8.45 5.82
CA ASN A 522 15.56 8.09 4.51
C ASN A 522 14.40 7.64 3.60
N GLU A 523 14.26 8.29 2.44
CA GLU A 523 13.21 7.99 1.46
C GLU A 523 13.31 6.56 0.90
N ASN A 524 14.49 5.95 0.96
CA ASN A 524 14.71 4.56 0.55
C ASN A 524 14.21 3.54 1.59
N HIS A 525 13.96 3.97 2.83
CA HIS A 525 13.44 3.11 3.88
C HIS A 525 11.92 3.13 3.88
N GLN A 526 11.31 1.98 4.13
CA GLN A 526 9.87 1.77 4.14
C GLN A 526 9.45 1.09 5.43
N LEU A 527 8.66 1.79 6.24
CA LEU A 527 8.11 1.25 7.49
C LEU A 527 6.98 0.26 7.23
N SER A 528 6.85 -0.69 8.15
CA SER A 528 5.71 -1.61 8.31
C SER A 528 4.36 -0.88 8.38
N PHE A 529 4.37 0.32 8.96
CA PHE A 529 3.22 1.17 9.21
C PHE A 529 3.56 2.62 8.91
N ARG A 530 2.67 3.31 8.19
CA ARG A 530 2.79 4.75 7.92
C ARG A 530 1.45 5.45 7.94
N LEU A 531 1.45 6.66 8.48
CA LEU A 531 0.35 7.60 8.33
C LEU A 531 0.57 8.40 7.05
N ARG A 532 -0.20 8.16 5.99
CA ARG A 532 -0.26 9.03 4.80
C ARG A 532 -1.42 10.02 4.93
N CYS A 533 -1.38 10.78 6.02
CA CYS A 533 -2.43 11.68 6.43
C CYS A 533 -1.89 13.11 6.52
N ARG A 534 -2.71 14.10 6.17
CA ARG A 534 -2.44 15.53 6.24
C ARG A 534 -3.70 16.25 6.71
N GLY A 535 -3.47 17.36 7.40
CA GLY A 535 -4.50 18.16 8.05
C GLY A 535 -3.97 18.71 9.37
N GLU A 536 -4.78 19.56 9.99
CA GLU A 536 -4.49 20.10 11.31
C GLU A 536 -5.05 19.14 12.37
N ARG A 537 -6.35 19.17 12.66
CA ARG A 537 -6.97 18.32 13.70
C ARG A 537 -7.73 17.11 13.19
N ARG A 538 -8.12 17.16 11.92
CA ARG A 538 -8.71 16.06 11.17
C ARG A 538 -8.07 16.04 9.80
N THR A 539 -7.97 14.85 9.21
CA THR A 539 -7.52 14.75 7.83
C THR A 539 -8.49 15.51 6.94
N GLY A 540 -7.96 16.45 6.17
CA GLY A 540 -8.76 17.17 5.19
C GLY A 540 -9.11 16.28 4.00
N MET A 541 -9.66 16.92 2.97
CA MET A 541 -9.73 16.30 1.66
C MET A 541 -8.33 15.87 1.20
N PRO A 542 -8.22 14.82 0.37
CA PRO A 542 -7.02 14.63 -0.42
C PRO A 542 -6.71 15.95 -1.14
N ASP A 543 -5.73 16.70 -0.65
CA ASP A 543 -5.32 17.97 -1.26
C ASP A 543 -4.77 17.70 -2.67
N ARG A 544 -4.55 18.75 -3.47
CA ARG A 544 -3.90 18.68 -4.79
C ARG A 544 -2.59 17.87 -4.80
N SER A 545 -2.01 17.59 -3.63
CA SER A 545 -0.96 16.59 -3.41
C SER A 545 -1.49 15.13 -3.28
N ASP A 546 -1.92 14.56 -4.40
CA ASP A 546 -1.50 13.26 -4.95
C ASP A 546 -1.85 11.90 -4.32
N ARG A 547 -2.38 11.81 -3.08
CA ARG A 547 -2.66 10.51 -2.46
C ARG A 547 -3.93 10.52 -1.60
N PRO A 548 -4.73 9.43 -1.60
CA PRO A 548 -5.76 9.19 -0.59
C PRO A 548 -5.18 9.34 0.82
N GLN A 549 -5.95 9.91 1.74
CA GLN A 549 -5.57 10.05 3.15
C GLN A 549 -5.75 8.70 3.84
N THR A 550 -4.65 7.97 4.04
CA THR A 550 -4.72 6.55 4.44
C THR A 550 -3.68 6.17 5.48
N ILE A 551 -3.99 5.11 6.22
CA ILE A 551 -3.04 4.36 7.03
C ILE A 551 -2.49 3.24 6.15
N GLU A 552 -1.18 3.23 5.90
CA GLU A 552 -0.51 2.23 5.06
C GLU A 552 0.12 1.15 5.93
N PHE A 553 -0.17 -0.12 5.61
CA PHE A 553 0.45 -1.31 6.15
C PHE A 553 1.27 -1.98 5.05
N LYS A 554 2.59 -2.05 5.25
CA LYS A 554 3.53 -2.63 4.28
C LYS A 554 4.27 -3.87 4.79
N GLY A 555 3.96 -4.30 6.01
CA GLY A 555 4.63 -5.43 6.66
C GLY A 555 4.39 -6.80 6.01
N MET A 556 3.42 -6.94 5.10
CA MET A 556 3.13 -8.21 4.45
C MET A 556 4.05 -8.47 3.27
N GLN A 557 4.62 -9.68 3.21
CA GLN A 557 5.37 -10.16 2.04
C GLN A 557 4.53 -10.08 0.75
N ALA A 558 5.19 -10.11 -0.41
CA ALA A 558 4.46 -10.23 -1.65
C ALA A 558 3.57 -11.46 -1.61
N SER A 559 2.29 -11.25 -1.91
CA SER A 559 1.34 -12.32 -2.04
C SER A 559 0.45 -12.06 -3.23
N ILE A 560 0.17 -13.13 -3.95
CA ILE A 560 -0.78 -13.13 -5.06
C ILE A 560 -1.90 -14.17 -4.82
N ASP A 561 -2.17 -14.46 -3.55
CA ASP A 561 -3.30 -15.25 -3.09
C ASP A 561 -4.45 -14.32 -2.65
N PRO A 562 -5.61 -14.35 -3.34
CA PRO A 562 -6.77 -13.52 -3.00
C PRO A 562 -7.22 -13.64 -1.55
N SER A 563 -7.21 -14.85 -0.98
CA SER A 563 -7.71 -15.11 0.37
C SER A 563 -6.75 -14.54 1.41
N HIS A 564 -5.44 -14.69 1.18
CA HIS A 564 -4.42 -14.13 2.05
C HIS A 564 -4.44 -12.59 2.04
N ILE A 565 -4.54 -12.00 0.84
CA ILE A 565 -4.65 -10.54 0.69
C ILE A 565 -5.92 -10.01 1.38
N LEU A 566 -7.04 -10.70 1.21
CA LEU A 566 -8.31 -10.32 1.85
C LEU A 566 -8.24 -10.44 3.37
N ALA A 567 -7.71 -11.54 3.91
CA ALA A 567 -7.55 -11.74 5.34
C ALA A 567 -6.66 -10.65 5.96
N TRP A 568 -5.58 -10.26 5.27
CA TRP A 568 -4.74 -9.16 5.70
C TRP A 568 -5.47 -7.81 5.64
N ALA A 569 -6.22 -7.54 4.56
CA ALA A 569 -7.03 -6.34 4.45
C ALA A 569 -8.06 -6.22 5.58
N MET A 570 -8.74 -7.34 5.91
CA MET A 570 -9.68 -7.42 7.03
C MET A 570 -9.01 -7.15 8.35
N LEU A 571 -7.89 -7.81 8.65
CA LEU A 571 -7.13 -7.60 9.88
C LEU A 571 -6.66 -6.14 10.03
N CYS A 572 -6.14 -5.52 8.96
CA CYS A 572 -5.77 -4.10 8.96
C CYS A 572 -6.97 -3.18 9.19
N SER A 573 -8.10 -3.45 8.53
CA SER A 573 -9.33 -2.68 8.68
C SER A 573 -9.87 -2.78 10.11
N ASP A 574 -9.93 -3.99 10.68
CA ASP A 574 -10.40 -4.25 12.03
C ASP A 574 -9.50 -3.59 13.07
N PHE A 575 -8.18 -3.62 12.87
CA PHE A 575 -7.23 -2.90 13.71
C PHE A 575 -7.50 -1.39 13.74
N VAL A 576 -7.68 -0.77 12.57
CA VAL A 576 -7.98 0.66 12.47
C VAL A 576 -9.33 0.97 13.11
N ASN A 577 -10.36 0.16 12.82
CA ASN A 577 -11.70 0.32 13.37
C ASN A 577 -11.70 0.22 14.91
N PHE A 578 -11.03 -0.80 15.45
CA PHE A 578 -10.88 -1.00 16.89
C PHE A 578 -10.26 0.22 17.58
N ALA A 579 -9.21 0.79 16.99
CA ALA A 579 -8.55 1.99 17.52
C ALA A 579 -9.42 3.25 17.39
N CYS A 580 -10.26 3.36 16.35
CA CYS A 580 -11.13 4.51 16.12
C CYS A 580 -12.45 4.47 16.93
N ALA A 581 -12.83 3.33 17.50
CA ALA A 581 -14.08 3.20 18.24
C ALA A 581 -14.14 4.16 19.45
N LYS A 582 -15.23 4.94 19.54
CA LYS A 582 -15.43 6.01 20.54
C LYS A 582 -15.61 5.47 21.96
N ASP A 583 -16.35 4.37 22.12
CA ASP A 583 -16.70 3.81 23.44
C ASP A 583 -15.84 2.60 23.83
N ASN A 584 -14.73 2.37 23.12
CA ASN A 584 -13.87 1.20 23.31
C ASN A 584 -12.71 1.45 24.29
N ARG A 585 -12.90 2.27 25.32
CA ARG A 585 -11.82 2.62 26.25
C ARG A 585 -11.28 1.40 26.98
N GLU A 586 -12.16 0.60 27.57
CA GLU A 586 -11.76 -0.59 28.35
C GLU A 586 -11.08 -1.64 27.47
N GLY A 587 -11.64 -1.89 26.28
CA GLY A 587 -11.04 -2.78 25.30
C GLY A 587 -9.67 -2.29 24.84
N TYR A 588 -9.54 -1.00 24.55
CA TYR A 588 -8.27 -0.39 24.15
C TYR A 588 -7.22 -0.44 25.27
N ASN A 589 -7.58 -0.06 26.50
CA ASN A 589 -6.69 -0.12 27.68
C ASN A 589 -6.16 -1.53 27.95
N SER A 590 -7.04 -2.52 27.85
CA SER A 590 -6.67 -3.91 28.12
C SER A 590 -5.74 -4.52 27.08
N MET A 591 -5.54 -3.88 25.91
CA MET A 591 -4.51 -4.30 24.93
C MET A 591 -3.07 -4.09 25.43
N PHE A 592 -2.87 -3.18 26.38
CA PHE A 592 -1.56 -2.88 26.96
C PHE A 592 -1.24 -3.73 28.19
N LEU A 593 -2.28 -4.15 28.93
CA LEU A 593 -2.16 -4.89 30.17
C LEU A 593 -2.13 -6.40 29.97
N ASP A 594 -2.86 -6.90 28.97
CA ASP A 594 -2.90 -8.32 28.60
C ASP A 594 -2.76 -8.48 27.09
N GLN A 595 -1.60 -9.00 26.68
CA GLN A 595 -1.28 -9.24 25.28
C GLN A 595 -1.55 -10.67 24.81
N THR A 596 -2.22 -11.48 25.65
CA THR A 596 -2.59 -12.86 25.31
C THR A 596 -3.73 -12.84 24.29
N ASP A 597 -3.57 -13.62 23.22
CA ASP A 597 -4.54 -13.75 22.11
C ASP A 597 -5.04 -12.41 21.53
N ILE A 598 -4.16 -11.39 21.53
CA ILE A 598 -4.50 -10.01 21.20
C ILE A 598 -5.10 -9.83 19.79
N LEU A 599 -4.70 -10.67 18.84
CA LEU A 599 -5.23 -10.63 17.47
C LEU A 599 -6.71 -11.04 17.44
N SER A 600 -7.12 -12.06 18.19
CA SER A 600 -8.52 -12.49 18.29
C SER A 600 -9.42 -11.47 18.98
N ARG A 601 -8.83 -10.52 19.71
CA ARG A 601 -9.54 -9.40 20.34
C ARG A 601 -9.74 -8.22 19.38
N ILE A 602 -9.00 -8.19 18.27
CA ILE A 602 -9.06 -7.13 17.25
C ILE A 602 -9.93 -7.58 16.07
N THR A 603 -9.72 -8.80 15.60
CA THR A 603 -10.40 -9.34 14.42
C THR A 603 -11.15 -10.64 14.73
N THR A 604 -11.86 -11.13 13.72
CA THR A 604 -12.61 -12.39 13.78
C THR A 604 -11.71 -13.60 13.96
N ARG A 605 -12.25 -14.64 14.61
CA ARG A 605 -11.56 -15.91 14.82
C ARG A 605 -11.15 -16.54 13.48
N GLU A 606 -12.01 -16.44 12.47
CA GLU A 606 -11.78 -16.95 11.12
C GLU A 606 -10.54 -16.34 10.47
N VAL A 607 -10.33 -15.02 10.61
CA VAL A 607 -9.13 -14.34 10.09
C VAL A 607 -7.89 -14.80 10.84
N VAL A 608 -7.95 -14.89 12.17
CA VAL A 608 -6.83 -15.38 12.98
C VAL A 608 -6.51 -16.84 12.65
N GLU A 609 -7.52 -17.68 12.49
CA GLU A 609 -7.38 -19.09 12.11
C GLU A 609 -6.85 -19.23 10.69
N HIS A 610 -7.28 -18.40 9.74
CA HIS A 610 -6.74 -18.39 8.38
C HIS A 610 -5.22 -18.20 8.40
N PHE A 611 -4.76 -17.21 9.16
CA PHE A 611 -3.34 -17.03 9.39
C PHE A 611 -2.77 -18.28 10.10
N LYS A 612 -3.25 -18.65 11.30
CA LYS A 612 -2.77 -19.80 12.13
C LYS A 612 -2.67 -21.12 11.35
N GLN A 613 -3.68 -21.51 10.58
CA GLN A 613 -3.73 -22.73 9.78
C GLN A 613 -2.74 -22.69 8.62
N GLY A 614 -2.53 -21.50 8.01
CA GLY A 614 -1.44 -21.27 7.06
C GLY A 614 -0.05 -21.50 7.64
N PHE A 615 0.15 -21.35 8.96
CA PHE A 615 1.42 -21.72 9.61
C PHE A 615 1.59 -23.23 9.76
N ILE A 616 0.50 -24.00 9.87
CA ILE A 616 0.54 -25.41 10.26
C ILE A 616 0.55 -26.35 9.04
N ARG A 617 -0.17 -26.01 7.97
CA ARG A 617 -0.46 -26.97 6.90
C ARG A 617 0.54 -27.02 5.75
N GLY A 618 1.57 -26.18 5.75
CA GLY A 618 2.70 -26.27 4.83
C GLY A 618 2.39 -26.26 3.31
N ASN A 619 1.13 -26.10 2.87
CA ASN A 619 0.73 -26.26 1.46
C ASN A 619 -0.68 -25.75 1.09
N GLU A 620 -1.36 -24.92 1.89
CA GLU A 620 -2.68 -24.36 1.50
C GLU A 620 -2.59 -22.96 0.89
N PHE A 621 -1.43 -22.32 0.96
CA PHE A 621 -1.15 -21.04 0.33
C PHE A 621 -0.15 -21.25 -0.80
N TRP A 622 -0.31 -20.51 -1.88
CA TRP A 622 0.62 -20.51 -3.00
C TRP A 622 1.99 -19.90 -2.65
N GLU A 623 2.16 -19.43 -1.42
CA GLU A 623 3.39 -18.85 -0.88
C GLU A 623 4.36 -19.96 -0.43
N PRO A 624 5.65 -19.89 -0.80
CA PRO A 624 6.61 -20.88 -0.34
C PRO A 624 6.73 -20.90 1.19
N THR A 625 7.16 -22.03 1.76
CA THR A 625 7.32 -22.19 3.21
C THR A 625 8.71 -21.78 3.66
N GLU A 626 9.76 -22.22 2.97
CA GLU A 626 11.17 -21.93 3.25
C GLU A 626 11.67 -20.63 2.61
N PRO A 627 12.61 -19.87 3.22
CA PRO A 627 13.10 -18.60 2.67
C PRO A 627 13.81 -18.76 1.31
N SER A 628 14.33 -19.95 1.00
CA SER A 628 14.83 -20.27 -0.33
C SER A 628 13.72 -20.76 -1.25
N VAL A 629 13.74 -20.30 -2.49
CA VAL A 629 12.78 -20.73 -3.51
C VAL A 629 13.35 -21.91 -4.30
N SER A 630 12.49 -22.89 -4.64
CA SER A 630 12.93 -24.01 -5.47
C SER A 630 13.33 -23.53 -6.86
N TRP A 631 14.51 -23.91 -7.35
CA TRP A 631 14.86 -23.61 -8.75
C TRP A 631 13.99 -24.37 -9.75
N GLU A 632 13.53 -25.57 -9.38
CA GLU A 632 12.69 -26.39 -10.25
C GLU A 632 11.27 -25.82 -10.38
N ASP A 633 10.84 -25.06 -9.36
CA ASP A 633 9.52 -24.45 -9.27
C ASP A 633 9.59 -23.01 -8.69
N PRO A 634 10.16 -22.04 -9.43
CA PRO A 634 10.40 -20.70 -8.92
C PRO A 634 9.20 -19.75 -9.08
N PHE A 635 8.18 -20.17 -9.83
CA PHE A 635 7.03 -19.34 -10.18
C PHE A 635 5.80 -19.79 -9.42
N TYR A 636 4.90 -18.87 -9.11
CA TYR A 636 3.56 -19.25 -8.63
C TYR A 636 2.84 -20.03 -9.72
N ASP A 637 2.09 -21.07 -9.37
CA ASP A 637 1.33 -21.85 -10.35
C ASP A 637 0.18 -21.05 -10.97
N ARG A 638 -0.53 -21.62 -11.94
CA ARG A 638 -1.82 -21.07 -12.40
C ARG A 638 -2.89 -21.22 -11.30
N MET A 639 -3.90 -20.35 -11.30
CA MET A 639 -5.05 -20.55 -10.40
C MET A 639 -6.00 -21.58 -11.02
N THR A 640 -6.11 -22.75 -10.38
CA THR A 640 -7.04 -23.83 -10.77
C THR A 640 -8.48 -23.51 -10.45
#